data_AF-A0A090QG13-F1
#
_entry.id   AF-A0A090QG13-F1
#
_cell.length_a   1.000
_cell.length_b   1.000
_cell.length_c   1.000
_cell.angle_alpha   90.00
_cell.angle_beta   90.00
_cell.angle_gamma   90.00
#
_symmetry.space_group_name_H-M   'P 1'
#
loop_
_entity.id
_entity.type
_entity.pdbx_description
1 polymer ?
#
loop_
_entity_poly.entity_id
_entity_poly.type
_entity_poly.pdbx_seq_one_letter_code
_entity_poly.pdbx_strand_id
1 'polypeptide(L)'
;MTVTVTSTVDCDGDGVTDADEIAAGTDPNDPCDYNVVDITVPVTSIVDCDGDGVTDADEINGPDGNPTTADGTDPNDPCDYDPASVTVTVTSNVDCDGDGVTDADEIADGTDPNDACSYTVGSVSVPVTSTVDCDGDGVTDADEIADGTDPNDACSYTVGSVSVPVTSTVDCDGDGVTDADEIAAGTDPNDPCDYNVIDITVPVTSTVDCDGDGVTDADEINGPDGDPATADGTDPNDPCSYDPGSVTLAVTSTVDCDGDGVTDADEIADGTDPNDPCSYNVGSVSVSVTSTVDCDGDGVTDADEIAAGTDPNDPCDYNVADVTGQVTSTVDCDGDGVTDADEIADGTNPNDACSYTVGSISVPVTSTVDCDGDGVTDADEIAAGTDPNDSCDYNVGDITAPVTSVVDCDGDGVTDADEINGPDGDPTTPDGTNPNDPCSYDVGSISVSVTSTVDCDGDGVIDADEIADGTDPQDPCDFNAASVTVAQTGDYLAADCDGDGISNGDELAQGTDPNDPCDYDASAQNINDVSTLWLGGDCDGDGVSNGTEVGDGTDPQDPCDFDVNSQVIANVTSTWNSLDCDGDGVTNGDEVIDMTDPQDPCDYVLASQTLTPSLAWEALDCDGDGVSNGVEIIDGTDTQDPCDLVYTSQDTIPTTVWTNSDCDGDGVTNGDEVIDGTNPIDPCDFMLENVTVPQTMAWEALDCDGDGVSNGIEVVDGTDPLDQCDLNVSSQDLTPSADWQLLDCDGDGVTNADEVADGTNPTDPCDFIVASQTTTVGGDFNDADCDGDGVTNGDEIIDGTDPNDSCDFITASQTVDTSDEYGQLDCDGDGVSNRQEEIDGTDPQDPCSYEAISQDLVAATGEWDNLDCDGDGVSNIDELLPPNGGTPTDPQDPCNVDLDNQSMTPDQAWLDADCDMDNVSNGDELGQGDTDGDGIPDVFDIDDDGDGVATIYEDYDGDNDPTNQDSDGDGIPDYLDVDDDGDGLATADEGANPDGDLNPNTGDTSDIDGDGIPDYLDQDARRVRVWNAVTPPDGDGQNDFFFIQGIENFENTVRIFNRWGIEVFNADNYDNSTKRFVGVSDGRTTIGQGDKLPTGTYYYVVEYIDDFGGVQQIAGYLYIR
;
A
#
# COMPACT_ATOMS: atom_id res chain seq x y z
N MET A 1 46.29 -49.60 17.27
CA MET A 1 45.43 -49.15 18.38
C MET A 1 45.18 -47.71 18.08
N THR A 2 44.04 -47.47 17.44
CA THR A 2 43.44 -46.19 17.08
C THR A 2 41.95 -46.49 17.20
N VAL A 3 41.29 -45.81 18.14
CA VAL A 3 39.86 -45.92 18.44
C VAL A 3 39.19 -44.91 17.53
N THR A 4 38.27 -45.34 16.68
CA THR A 4 37.39 -44.44 15.91
C THR A 4 36.37 -43.85 16.87
N VAL A 5 36.42 -42.53 17.04
CA VAL A 5 35.43 -41.73 17.77
C VAL A 5 34.39 -41.28 16.74
N THR A 6 33.11 -41.49 17.02
CA THR A 6 31.97 -41.02 16.20
C THR A 6 31.12 -40.12 17.10
N SER A 7 31.62 -38.91 17.32
CA SER A 7 30.94 -37.83 18.06
C SER A 7 30.27 -36.94 17.03
N THR A 8 28.96 -36.68 17.16
CA THR A 8 28.23 -35.67 16.37
C THR A 8 28.07 -34.36 17.15
N VAL A 9 28.90 -34.18 18.16
CA VAL A 9 28.93 -32.99 19.02
C VAL A 9 30.00 -32.08 18.44
N ASP A 10 29.64 -30.83 18.23
CA ASP A 10 30.52 -29.69 17.95
C ASP A 10 30.67 -28.94 19.28
N CYS A 11 31.79 -29.15 19.98
CA CYS A 11 31.97 -28.67 21.34
C CYS A 11 32.33 -27.18 21.44
N ASP A 12 32.90 -26.58 20.40
CA ASP A 12 33.36 -25.19 20.37
C ASP A 12 32.51 -24.29 19.46
N GLY A 13 31.61 -24.88 18.67
CA GLY A 13 30.48 -24.23 18.00
C GLY A 13 30.83 -23.64 16.64
N ASP A 14 31.89 -24.15 16.00
CA ASP A 14 32.44 -23.68 14.72
C ASP A 14 31.72 -24.25 13.48
N GLY A 15 30.78 -25.18 13.67
CA GLY A 15 30.01 -25.80 12.61
C GLY A 15 30.58 -27.11 12.06
N VAL A 16 31.70 -27.62 12.61
CA VAL A 16 32.30 -28.92 12.30
C VAL A 16 32.20 -29.84 13.52
N THR A 17 31.94 -31.14 13.33
CA THR A 17 31.83 -32.05 14.50
C THR A 17 33.20 -32.46 15.03
N ASP A 18 33.33 -32.62 16.36
CA ASP A 18 34.59 -33.00 17.04
C ASP A 18 35.28 -34.22 16.41
N ALA A 19 34.49 -35.15 15.85
CA ALA A 19 35.00 -36.37 15.27
C ALA A 19 35.64 -36.16 13.88
N ASP A 20 35.09 -35.23 13.09
CA ASP A 20 35.60 -34.88 11.78
C ASP A 20 36.87 -34.05 11.90
N GLU A 21 36.93 -33.15 12.88
CA GLU A 21 38.16 -32.40 13.20
C GLU A 21 39.31 -33.32 13.63
N ILE A 22 39.06 -34.27 14.55
CA ILE A 22 40.08 -35.27 14.93
C ILE A 22 40.54 -36.09 13.72
N ALA A 23 39.64 -36.36 12.77
CA ALA A 23 39.95 -37.13 11.56
C ALA A 23 40.75 -36.31 10.54
N ALA A 24 40.42 -35.02 10.37
CA ALA A 24 41.15 -34.04 9.58
C ALA A 24 42.50 -33.66 10.23
N GLY A 25 42.62 -33.88 11.53
CA GLY A 25 43.82 -33.61 12.33
C GLY A 25 43.84 -32.22 12.97
N THR A 26 42.69 -31.58 13.10
CA THR A 26 42.46 -30.28 13.74
C THR A 26 41.91 -30.46 15.18
N ASP A 27 41.90 -29.43 16.03
CA ASP A 27 41.65 -29.52 17.48
C ASP A 27 40.19 -29.21 17.88
N PRO A 28 39.38 -30.22 18.28
CA PRO A 28 37.94 -30.10 18.52
C PRO A 28 37.52 -29.40 19.82
N ASN A 29 38.32 -28.45 20.29
CA ASN A 29 37.97 -27.55 21.38
C ASN A 29 38.51 -26.12 21.11
N ASP A 30 39.07 -25.89 19.94
CA ASP A 30 39.59 -24.61 19.50
C ASP A 30 38.75 -24.16 18.29
N PRO A 31 37.80 -23.23 18.49
CA PRO A 31 36.80 -22.87 17.47
C PRO A 31 37.38 -22.21 16.21
N CYS A 32 38.71 -22.11 16.09
CA CYS A 32 39.43 -21.58 14.93
C CYS A 32 40.37 -22.61 14.29
N ASP A 33 40.35 -23.87 14.72
CA ASP A 33 41.17 -24.96 14.16
C ASP A 33 40.25 -25.98 13.47
N TYR A 34 39.69 -25.58 12.33
CA TYR A 34 38.87 -26.42 11.44
C TYR A 34 39.22 -26.17 9.97
N ASN A 35 38.75 -27.02 9.05
CA ASN A 35 38.87 -26.73 7.61
C ASN A 35 37.53 -26.20 7.08
N VAL A 36 37.57 -25.03 6.45
CA VAL A 36 36.38 -24.32 5.93
C VAL A 36 35.54 -25.17 4.97
N VAL A 37 36.16 -26.06 4.18
CA VAL A 37 35.47 -26.96 3.24
C VAL A 37 34.67 -28.08 3.91
N ASP A 38 34.91 -28.31 5.21
CA ASP A 38 34.20 -29.29 6.02
C ASP A 38 33.01 -28.64 6.77
N ILE A 39 32.85 -27.30 6.72
CA ILE A 39 31.63 -26.58 7.17
C ILE A 39 30.50 -26.91 6.20
N THR A 40 29.44 -27.54 6.70
CA THR A 40 28.27 -27.83 5.89
C THR A 40 27.05 -27.06 6.43
N VAL A 41 26.48 -26.19 5.56
CA VAL A 41 25.05 -25.90 5.33
C VAL A 41 24.44 -24.50 5.72
N PRO A 42 23.56 -23.90 4.86
CA PRO A 42 22.59 -22.81 5.17
C PRO A 42 21.09 -23.26 5.31
N VAL A 43 20.21 -22.40 5.87
CA VAL A 43 18.80 -22.66 6.36
C VAL A 43 17.73 -22.09 5.36
N THR A 44 16.49 -22.60 5.10
CA THR A 44 15.24 -22.72 5.93
C THR A 44 14.01 -23.45 5.26
N SER A 45 13.23 -24.22 6.05
CA SER A 45 11.73 -24.41 6.13
C SER A 45 10.93 -25.17 5.02
N ILE A 46 9.82 -25.94 5.20
CA ILE A 46 8.86 -26.25 6.29
C ILE A 46 8.25 -27.67 6.04
N VAL A 47 8.21 -28.53 7.08
CA VAL A 47 7.60 -29.89 7.22
C VAL A 47 8.42 -31.08 6.71
N ASP A 48 8.89 -31.85 7.71
CA ASP A 48 9.75 -33.03 7.69
C ASP A 48 9.26 -33.92 8.86
N CYS A 49 8.76 -35.12 8.56
CA CYS A 49 7.99 -35.93 9.52
C CYS A 49 8.85 -36.78 10.47
N ASP A 50 10.11 -37.07 10.15
CA ASP A 50 11.00 -37.83 11.03
C ASP A 50 12.17 -36.99 11.61
N GLY A 51 12.27 -35.73 11.17
CA GLY A 51 13.07 -34.68 11.78
C GLY A 51 14.52 -34.67 11.31
N ASP A 52 14.80 -35.23 10.14
CA ASP A 52 16.14 -35.39 9.58
C ASP A 52 16.57 -34.27 8.60
N GLY A 53 15.67 -33.34 8.27
CA GLY A 53 15.93 -32.14 7.47
C GLY A 53 15.61 -32.22 5.97
N VAL A 54 15.11 -33.34 5.42
CA VAL A 54 14.63 -33.43 4.02
C VAL A 54 13.09 -33.42 3.96
N THR A 55 12.49 -32.92 2.86
CA THR A 55 11.01 -32.92 2.75
C THR A 55 10.49 -34.22 2.13
N ASP A 56 9.39 -34.78 2.67
CA ASP A 56 8.72 -36.00 2.16
C ASP A 56 8.41 -35.94 0.63
N ALA A 57 8.32 -34.75 0.04
CA ALA A 57 8.02 -34.55 -1.37
C ALA A 57 9.23 -34.78 -2.30
N ASP A 58 10.44 -34.47 -1.82
CA ASP A 58 11.69 -34.64 -2.55
C ASP A 58 12.13 -36.12 -2.59
N GLU A 59 11.83 -36.87 -1.53
CA GLU A 59 12.13 -38.31 -1.43
C GLU A 59 11.33 -39.17 -2.42
N ILE A 60 10.12 -38.73 -2.81
CA ILE A 60 9.25 -39.49 -3.73
C ILE A 60 9.51 -39.15 -5.21
N ASN A 61 9.88 -37.89 -5.52
CA ASN A 61 9.91 -37.41 -6.91
C ASN A 61 11.28 -36.91 -7.40
N GLY A 62 12.28 -36.84 -6.52
CA GLY A 62 13.59 -36.25 -6.81
C GLY A 62 13.53 -34.74 -7.07
N PRO A 63 14.68 -34.04 -7.04
CA PRO A 63 14.74 -32.57 -7.08
C PRO A 63 14.33 -31.93 -8.43
N ASP A 64 13.99 -32.72 -9.46
CA ASP A 64 13.49 -32.25 -10.76
C ASP A 64 11.98 -32.52 -11.01
N GLY A 65 11.28 -33.09 -10.02
CA GLY A 65 9.83 -33.35 -10.08
C GLY A 65 9.42 -34.48 -11.02
N ASN A 66 10.33 -35.42 -11.33
CA ASN A 66 10.10 -36.52 -12.26
C ASN A 66 10.20 -37.89 -11.55
N PRO A 67 9.12 -38.71 -11.52
CA PRO A 67 9.09 -39.98 -10.78
C PRO A 67 9.91 -41.13 -11.39
N THR A 68 10.85 -40.84 -12.32
CA THR A 68 11.76 -41.82 -12.91
C THR A 68 13.23 -41.62 -12.52
N THR A 69 13.51 -40.66 -11.64
CA THR A 69 14.83 -40.29 -11.12
C THR A 69 14.93 -40.37 -9.58
N ALA A 70 14.10 -41.20 -8.93
CA ALA A 70 14.15 -41.44 -7.48
C ALA A 70 15.55 -41.90 -7.01
N ASP A 71 16.05 -41.32 -5.91
CA ASP A 71 17.37 -41.58 -5.34
C ASP A 71 17.40 -42.78 -4.38
N GLY A 72 16.24 -43.21 -3.87
CA GLY A 72 16.01 -44.54 -3.32
C GLY A 72 16.16 -44.70 -1.82
N THR A 73 15.85 -43.68 -1.02
CA THR A 73 15.68 -43.74 0.45
C THR A 73 14.21 -43.96 0.87
N ASP A 74 13.97 -44.34 2.13
CA ASP A 74 12.67 -44.74 2.70
C ASP A 74 12.11 -43.67 3.66
N PRO A 75 10.98 -42.99 3.35
CA PRO A 75 10.40 -41.86 4.09
C PRO A 75 9.90 -42.13 5.53
N ASN A 76 10.26 -43.26 6.14
CA ASN A 76 9.87 -43.62 7.50
C ASN A 76 11.02 -44.31 8.28
N ASP A 77 12.23 -44.36 7.74
CA ASP A 77 13.42 -44.95 8.40
C ASP A 77 14.45 -43.85 8.75
N PRO A 78 14.49 -43.36 10.01
CA PRO A 78 15.26 -42.18 10.44
C PRO A 78 16.79 -42.40 10.46
N CYS A 79 17.29 -43.40 9.75
CA CYS A 79 18.71 -43.74 9.59
C CYS A 79 19.10 -44.00 8.12
N ASP A 80 18.17 -43.82 7.17
CA ASP A 80 18.39 -43.98 5.72
C ASP A 80 18.21 -42.64 5.00
N TYR A 81 19.04 -41.66 5.34
CA TYR A 81 19.08 -40.32 4.74
C TYR A 81 20.36 -40.13 3.90
N ASP A 82 20.30 -39.30 2.86
CA ASP A 82 21.51 -38.79 2.20
C ASP A 82 22.10 -37.68 3.08
N PRO A 83 23.35 -37.81 3.59
CA PRO A 83 23.97 -36.83 4.50
C PRO A 83 24.14 -35.40 3.95
N ALA A 84 23.58 -35.07 2.78
CA ALA A 84 23.59 -33.74 2.20
C ALA A 84 22.49 -32.79 2.74
N SER A 85 21.58 -33.21 3.64
CA SER A 85 20.36 -32.45 4.00
C SER A 85 20.10 -32.12 5.49
N VAL A 86 21.07 -32.24 6.41
CA VAL A 86 20.89 -31.90 7.86
C VAL A 86 21.58 -30.56 8.23
N THR A 87 20.96 -29.67 9.04
CA THR A 87 21.55 -28.40 9.55
C THR A 87 21.49 -28.18 11.06
N VAL A 88 22.63 -27.86 11.69
CA VAL A 88 22.76 -27.24 13.02
C VAL A 88 23.37 -25.84 12.84
N THR A 89 22.98 -24.87 13.68
CA THR A 89 23.38 -23.46 13.56
C THR A 89 24.74 -23.18 14.23
N VAL A 90 25.67 -22.56 13.49
CA VAL A 90 26.94 -22.01 13.98
C VAL A 90 26.64 -20.89 14.99
N THR A 91 27.19 -20.97 16.20
CA THR A 91 26.96 -19.96 17.26
C THR A 91 28.25 -19.35 17.82
N SER A 92 29.38 -19.61 17.15
CA SER A 92 30.66 -18.96 17.43
C SER A 92 30.55 -17.44 17.18
N ASN A 93 30.77 -16.65 18.24
CA ASN A 93 30.99 -15.20 18.13
C ASN A 93 32.50 -14.88 18.16
N VAL A 94 33.32 -15.84 17.75
CA VAL A 94 34.77 -15.67 17.61
C VAL A 94 35.02 -15.10 16.20
N ASP A 95 36.11 -14.36 16.08
CA ASP A 95 36.62 -13.80 14.84
C ASP A 95 38.00 -14.45 14.69
N CYS A 96 38.07 -15.50 13.87
CA CYS A 96 39.18 -16.44 13.88
C CYS A 96 40.38 -15.96 13.08
N ASP A 97 40.18 -15.23 11.99
CA ASP A 97 41.26 -14.62 11.20
C ASP A 97 41.59 -13.17 11.62
N GLY A 98 40.72 -12.58 12.45
CA GLY A 98 40.91 -11.31 13.09
C GLY A 98 40.48 -10.13 12.23
N ASP A 99 39.72 -10.30 11.16
CA ASP A 99 39.32 -9.20 10.28
C ASP A 99 38.21 -8.28 10.85
N GLY A 100 37.69 -8.63 12.02
CA GLY A 100 36.69 -7.85 12.74
C GLY A 100 35.25 -8.24 12.44
N VAL A 101 35.00 -9.22 11.57
CA VAL A 101 33.71 -9.89 11.42
C VAL A 101 33.75 -11.21 12.20
N THR A 102 32.65 -11.60 12.83
CA THR A 102 32.63 -12.91 13.52
C THR A 102 32.34 -14.02 12.52
N ASP A 103 32.91 -15.20 12.72
CA ASP A 103 32.82 -16.30 11.76
C ASP A 103 31.36 -16.65 11.37
N ALA A 104 30.42 -16.53 12.31
CA ALA A 104 29.01 -16.75 12.05
C ALA A 104 28.37 -15.71 11.11
N ASP A 105 28.80 -14.45 11.19
CA ASP A 105 28.34 -13.37 10.31
C ASP A 105 28.99 -13.53 8.92
N GLU A 106 30.24 -13.96 8.84
CA GLU A 106 30.92 -14.22 7.56
C GLU A 106 30.29 -15.39 6.79
N ILE A 107 29.97 -16.49 7.48
CA ILE A 107 29.25 -17.61 6.87
C ILE A 107 27.88 -17.15 6.35
N ALA A 108 27.21 -16.23 7.04
CA ALA A 108 25.93 -15.67 6.61
C ALA A 108 26.07 -14.73 5.39
N ASP A 109 27.13 -13.93 5.34
CA ASP A 109 27.48 -13.05 4.22
C ASP A 109 28.10 -13.82 3.04
N GLY A 110 28.44 -15.10 3.25
CA GLY A 110 29.04 -15.98 2.25
C GLY A 110 30.54 -15.75 2.04
N THR A 111 31.21 -15.18 3.04
CA THR A 111 32.65 -14.91 3.06
C THR A 111 33.41 -15.98 3.89
N ASP A 112 34.71 -16.14 3.66
CA ASP A 112 35.55 -17.22 4.23
C ASP A 112 36.11 -16.86 5.62
N PRO A 113 35.65 -17.51 6.71
CA PRO A 113 35.98 -17.10 8.09
C PRO A 113 37.41 -17.34 8.59
N ASN A 114 38.28 -17.82 7.70
CA ASN A 114 39.70 -18.03 8.02
C ASN A 114 40.63 -17.26 7.08
N ASP A 115 40.07 -16.40 6.21
CA ASP A 115 40.81 -15.55 5.30
C ASP A 115 40.47 -14.09 5.56
N ALA A 116 41.35 -13.41 6.31
CA ALA A 116 41.14 -12.04 6.79
C ALA A 116 41.00 -10.95 5.70
N CYS A 117 41.04 -11.32 4.42
CA CYS A 117 40.73 -10.45 3.27
C CYS A 117 39.38 -10.76 2.61
N SER A 118 38.65 -11.71 3.18
CA SER A 118 37.38 -12.18 2.68
C SER A 118 36.31 -11.80 3.69
N TYR A 119 35.95 -10.52 3.73
CA TYR A 119 34.86 -10.01 4.56
C TYR A 119 34.10 -8.86 3.88
N THR A 120 32.94 -8.52 4.45
CA THR A 120 32.20 -7.33 4.05
C THR A 120 32.49 -6.20 5.03
N VAL A 121 33.10 -5.09 4.58
CA VAL A 121 33.50 -3.95 5.43
C VAL A 121 32.35 -3.41 6.30
N GLY A 122 31.11 -3.46 5.80
CA GLY A 122 29.90 -3.03 6.54
C GLY A 122 29.46 -3.97 7.66
N SER A 123 29.97 -5.20 7.71
CA SER A 123 29.63 -6.24 8.68
C SER A 123 30.64 -6.34 9.84
N VAL A 124 31.72 -5.55 9.80
CA VAL A 124 32.72 -5.46 10.89
C VAL A 124 32.04 -5.03 12.19
N SER A 125 31.97 -5.96 13.14
CA SER A 125 31.21 -5.82 14.38
C SER A 125 32.08 -5.95 15.64
N VAL A 126 33.31 -6.45 15.48
CA VAL A 126 34.34 -6.58 16.52
C VAL A 126 35.67 -5.92 16.08
N PRO A 127 36.61 -5.63 17.00
CA PRO A 127 37.84 -4.93 16.63
C PRO A 127 38.74 -5.80 15.76
N VAL A 128 39.09 -5.29 14.57
CA VAL A 128 40.07 -5.90 13.66
C VAL A 128 41.42 -6.09 14.36
N THR A 129 41.90 -7.33 14.40
CA THR A 129 43.20 -7.72 14.97
C THR A 129 44.16 -8.35 13.95
N SER A 130 43.69 -8.64 12.73
CA SER A 130 44.51 -9.02 11.60
C SER A 130 45.45 -7.86 11.23
N THR A 131 46.62 -8.20 10.69
CA THR A 131 47.58 -7.21 10.18
C THR A 131 47.81 -7.44 8.69
N VAL A 132 46.78 -7.94 8.01
CA VAL A 132 46.80 -8.17 6.58
C VAL A 132 46.49 -6.84 5.88
N ASP A 133 46.97 -6.73 4.66
CA ASP A 133 46.78 -5.60 3.75
C ASP A 133 46.23 -6.25 2.47
N CYS A 134 44.92 -6.10 2.29
CA CYS A 134 44.16 -6.95 1.38
C CYS A 134 44.14 -6.46 -0.06
N ASP A 135 44.20 -5.15 -0.29
CA ASP A 135 44.36 -4.56 -1.62
C ASP A 135 45.83 -4.32 -2.00
N GLY A 136 46.74 -4.46 -1.03
CA GLY A 136 48.17 -4.42 -1.22
C GLY A 136 48.73 -3.01 -1.33
N ASP A 137 48.04 -1.97 -0.88
CA ASP A 137 48.53 -0.58 -0.92
C ASP A 137 49.58 -0.24 0.15
N GLY A 138 49.86 -1.19 1.04
CA GLY A 138 50.86 -1.06 2.08
C GLY A 138 50.32 -0.54 3.42
N VAL A 139 49.04 -0.24 3.54
CA VAL A 139 48.35 -0.01 4.82
C VAL A 139 47.62 -1.31 5.20
N THR A 140 47.61 -1.66 6.49
CA THR A 140 46.84 -2.83 6.92
C THR A 140 45.39 -2.44 7.09
N ASP A 141 44.46 -3.33 6.76
CA ASP A 141 43.01 -3.11 6.83
C ASP A 141 42.55 -2.49 8.17
N ALA A 142 43.15 -2.93 9.29
CA ALA A 142 42.84 -2.39 10.62
C ALA A 142 43.19 -0.89 10.78
N ASP A 143 44.28 -0.45 10.17
CA ASP A 143 44.72 0.95 10.18
C ASP A 143 43.86 1.78 9.20
N GLU A 144 43.45 1.20 8.08
CA GLU A 144 42.57 1.86 7.11
C GLU A 144 41.15 2.08 7.63
N ILE A 145 40.56 1.07 8.27
CA ILE A 145 39.26 1.21 8.94
C ILE A 145 39.35 2.28 10.04
N ALA A 146 40.50 2.41 10.72
CA ALA A 146 40.72 3.44 11.73
C ALA A 146 40.89 4.85 11.13
N ASP A 147 41.56 4.96 9.98
CA ASP A 147 41.75 6.20 9.23
C ASP A 147 40.52 6.57 8.38
N GLY A 148 39.56 5.64 8.25
CA GLY A 148 38.32 5.79 7.49
C GLY A 148 38.50 5.63 5.98
N THR A 149 39.55 4.94 5.57
CA THR A 149 39.83 4.58 4.16
C THR A 149 39.32 3.17 3.86
N ASP A 150 39.32 2.74 2.59
CA ASP A 150 38.61 1.54 2.13
C ASP A 150 39.59 0.38 1.91
N PRO A 151 39.60 -0.66 2.77
CA PRO A 151 40.63 -1.70 2.76
C PRO A 151 40.71 -2.62 1.53
N ASN A 152 39.84 -2.39 0.55
CA ASN A 152 39.76 -3.18 -0.68
C ASN A 152 40.01 -2.32 -1.93
N ASP A 153 40.35 -1.05 -1.78
CA ASP A 153 40.66 -0.13 -2.87
C ASP A 153 42.05 0.47 -2.71
N ALA A 154 43.01 -0.05 -3.49
CA ALA A 154 44.42 0.28 -3.35
C ALA A 154 44.80 1.75 -3.64
N CYS A 155 43.84 2.61 -4.04
CA CYS A 155 44.02 4.06 -4.13
C CYS A 155 43.40 4.83 -2.95
N SER A 156 42.79 4.11 -2.02
CA SER A 156 42.06 4.63 -0.87
C SER A 156 42.91 4.44 0.37
N TYR A 157 44.00 5.20 0.48
CA TYR A 157 44.87 5.14 1.66
C TYR A 157 45.48 6.48 2.02
N THR A 158 46.05 6.53 3.23
CA THR A 158 46.86 7.67 3.67
C THR A 158 48.34 7.29 3.56
N VAL A 159 49.11 7.99 2.72
CA VAL A 159 50.55 7.74 2.48
C VAL A 159 51.38 7.66 3.79
N GLY A 160 50.99 8.44 4.81
CA GLY A 160 51.65 8.43 6.13
C GLY A 160 51.36 7.20 7.01
N SER A 161 50.35 6.40 6.66
CA SER A 161 49.88 5.21 7.38
C SER A 161 50.42 3.92 6.77
N VAL A 162 51.08 3.98 5.60
CA VAL A 162 51.77 2.86 4.96
C VAL A 162 52.78 2.24 5.93
N SER A 163 52.49 1.03 6.37
CA SER A 163 53.21 0.34 7.45
C SER A 163 53.75 -1.03 7.03
N VAL A 164 53.25 -1.57 5.91
CA VAL A 164 53.69 -2.80 5.24
C VAL A 164 54.10 -2.51 3.78
N PRO A 165 54.81 -3.42 3.09
CA PRO A 165 55.29 -3.17 1.73
C PRO A 165 54.13 -3.15 0.73
N VAL A 166 54.00 -2.05 -0.02
CA VAL A 166 53.07 -1.90 -1.15
C VAL A 166 53.35 -2.98 -2.20
N THR A 167 52.31 -3.72 -2.57
CA THR A 167 52.32 -4.76 -3.61
C THR A 167 51.34 -4.51 -4.75
N SER A 168 50.45 -3.52 -4.61
CA SER A 168 49.60 -3.02 -5.69
C SER A 168 50.47 -2.42 -6.81
N THR A 169 49.98 -2.49 -8.05
CA THR A 169 50.65 -1.90 -9.24
C THR A 169 49.76 -0.84 -9.89
N VAL A 170 48.92 -0.21 -9.08
CA VAL A 170 48.02 0.86 -9.52
C VAL A 170 48.83 2.16 -9.56
N ASP A 171 48.41 3.07 -10.44
CA ASP A 171 48.89 4.44 -10.57
C ASP A 171 47.66 5.30 -10.29
N CYS A 172 47.60 5.88 -9.10
CA CYS A 172 46.38 6.46 -8.56
C CYS A 172 46.16 7.92 -8.99
N ASP A 173 47.21 8.69 -9.26
CA ASP A 173 47.10 10.05 -9.81
C ASP A 173 47.23 10.12 -11.34
N GLY A 174 47.62 9.01 -11.96
CA GLY A 174 47.68 8.85 -13.39
C GLY A 174 48.87 9.55 -14.03
N ASP A 175 49.96 9.80 -13.30
CA ASP A 175 51.17 10.44 -13.82
C ASP A 175 52.06 9.51 -14.66
N GLY A 176 51.68 8.23 -14.75
CA GLY A 176 52.40 7.21 -15.51
C GLY A 176 53.41 6.40 -14.69
N VAL A 177 53.53 6.64 -13.39
CA VAL A 177 54.34 5.89 -12.42
C VAL A 177 53.40 5.19 -11.45
N THR A 178 53.68 3.93 -11.11
CA THR A 178 52.83 3.23 -10.12
C THR A 178 53.18 3.69 -8.71
N ASP A 179 52.20 3.78 -7.81
CA ASP A 179 52.35 4.22 -6.42
C ASP A 179 53.50 3.54 -5.67
N ALA A 180 53.68 2.23 -5.90
CA ALA A 180 54.76 1.47 -5.28
C ALA A 180 56.16 1.92 -5.73
N ASP A 181 56.32 2.33 -6.98
CA ASP A 181 57.57 2.85 -7.54
C ASP A 181 57.81 4.30 -7.10
N GLU A 182 56.75 5.10 -6.94
CA GLU A 182 56.84 6.46 -6.44
C GLU A 182 57.23 6.54 -4.97
N ILE A 183 56.60 5.74 -4.11
CA ILE A 183 56.98 5.62 -2.69
C ILE A 183 58.45 5.17 -2.58
N ALA A 184 58.92 4.32 -3.51
CA ALA A 184 60.32 3.89 -3.57
C ALA A 184 61.27 4.99 -4.08
N ALA A 185 60.83 5.83 -5.01
CA ALA A 185 61.57 6.98 -5.54
C ALA A 185 61.53 8.20 -4.60
N GLY A 186 60.56 8.25 -3.69
CA GLY A 186 60.29 9.34 -2.76
C GLY A 186 59.46 10.48 -3.37
N THR A 187 58.69 10.19 -4.42
CA THR A 187 57.66 11.04 -5.04
C THR A 187 56.30 10.77 -4.40
N ASP A 188 55.30 11.64 -4.63
CA ASP A 188 54.00 11.60 -3.96
C ASP A 188 52.93 10.95 -4.85
N PRO A 189 52.43 9.74 -4.53
CA PRO A 189 51.53 8.97 -5.41
C PRO A 189 50.13 9.52 -5.68
N ASN A 190 49.87 10.73 -5.18
CA ASN A 190 48.59 11.41 -5.35
C ASN A 190 48.76 12.81 -5.96
N ASP A 191 49.99 13.21 -6.33
CA ASP A 191 50.29 14.49 -6.97
C ASP A 191 50.86 14.28 -8.38
N PRO A 192 50.04 14.47 -9.42
CA PRO A 192 50.42 14.10 -10.78
C PRO A 192 51.50 14.99 -11.41
N CYS A 193 52.04 15.97 -10.69
CA CYS A 193 53.21 16.77 -11.08
C CYS A 193 54.49 16.42 -10.30
N ASP A 194 54.42 15.55 -9.29
CA ASP A 194 55.57 15.18 -8.47
C ASP A 194 56.14 13.83 -8.91
N TYR A 195 56.71 13.75 -10.12
CA TYR A 195 57.29 12.53 -10.65
C TYR A 195 58.67 12.72 -11.28
N ASN A 196 59.36 11.60 -11.51
CA ASN A 196 60.57 11.61 -12.32
C ASN A 196 60.24 11.07 -13.72
N VAL A 197 60.42 11.89 -14.76
CA VAL A 197 60.15 11.54 -16.17
C VAL A 197 60.77 10.20 -16.61
N ILE A 198 61.88 9.76 -15.98
CA ILE A 198 62.55 8.49 -16.29
C ILE A 198 61.89 7.24 -15.69
N ASP A 199 61.06 7.42 -14.67
CA ASP A 199 60.42 6.34 -13.90
C ASP A 199 58.99 6.04 -14.41
N ILE A 200 58.50 6.84 -15.38
CA ILE A 200 57.23 6.59 -16.10
C ILE A 200 57.32 5.26 -16.85
N THR A 201 56.43 4.34 -16.50
CA THR A 201 56.38 3.00 -17.11
C THR A 201 54.98 2.60 -17.59
N VAL A 202 53.95 3.37 -17.23
CA VAL A 202 52.57 3.26 -17.72
C VAL A 202 52.13 4.56 -18.40
N PRO A 203 51.09 4.55 -19.26
CA PRO A 203 50.63 5.76 -19.95
C PRO A 203 50.11 6.82 -18.97
N VAL A 204 50.56 8.07 -19.14
CA VAL A 204 50.10 9.21 -18.35
C VAL A 204 48.63 9.49 -18.69
N THR A 205 47.77 9.57 -17.70
CA THR A 205 46.34 9.88 -17.87
C THR A 205 45.92 11.20 -17.22
N SER A 206 46.80 11.78 -16.40
CA SER A 206 46.68 13.14 -15.89
C SER A 206 46.67 14.15 -17.04
N THR A 207 45.87 15.22 -16.92
CA THR A 207 45.78 16.30 -17.93
C THR A 207 46.37 17.61 -17.41
N VAL A 208 47.32 17.54 -16.47
CA VAL A 208 47.94 18.71 -15.86
C VAL A 208 49.08 19.20 -16.77
N ASP A 209 49.32 20.51 -16.75
CA ASP A 209 50.46 21.19 -17.40
C ASP A 209 51.34 21.73 -16.28
N CYS A 210 52.44 21.02 -15.99
CA CYS A 210 53.25 21.27 -14.80
C CYS A 210 54.27 22.41 -14.99
N ASP A 211 54.64 22.76 -16.23
CA ASP A 211 55.64 23.81 -16.52
C ASP A 211 55.03 25.14 -17.01
N GLY A 212 53.75 25.11 -17.36
CA GLY A 212 52.92 26.26 -17.68
C GLY A 212 53.19 26.83 -19.06
N ASP A 213 53.79 26.07 -19.97
CA ASP A 213 53.98 26.46 -21.37
C ASP A 213 52.70 26.36 -22.22
N GLY A 214 51.63 25.81 -21.64
CA GLY A 214 50.32 25.68 -22.27
C GLY A 214 50.11 24.37 -23.03
N VAL A 215 50.97 23.37 -22.85
CA VAL A 215 50.80 21.99 -23.33
C VAL A 215 50.69 21.06 -22.11
N THR A 216 49.82 20.03 -22.14
CA THR A 216 49.72 19.10 -21.00
C THR A 216 50.83 18.06 -21.03
N ASP A 217 51.30 17.65 -19.85
CA ASP A 217 52.35 16.66 -19.70
C ASP A 217 51.99 15.34 -20.39
N ALA A 218 50.71 14.94 -20.39
CA ALA A 218 50.24 13.76 -21.12
C ALA A 218 50.33 13.90 -22.64
N ASP A 219 50.11 15.10 -23.20
CA ASP A 219 50.24 15.35 -24.64
C ASP A 219 51.71 15.31 -25.07
N GLU A 220 52.61 15.81 -24.22
CA GLU A 220 54.06 15.79 -24.47
C GLU A 220 54.67 14.39 -24.28
N ILE A 221 54.26 13.67 -23.23
CA ILE A 221 54.86 12.38 -22.84
C ILE A 221 54.26 11.20 -23.61
N ASN A 222 52.93 11.06 -23.70
CA ASN A 222 52.32 9.92 -24.41
C ASN A 222 52.44 10.03 -25.93
N GLY A 223 52.71 11.25 -26.41
CA GLY A 223 52.70 11.60 -27.82
C GLY A 223 51.36 11.32 -28.52
N PRO A 224 51.28 11.53 -29.84
CA PRO A 224 50.02 11.46 -30.58
C PRO A 224 49.40 10.05 -30.71
N ASP A 225 50.16 8.99 -30.39
CA ASP A 225 49.71 7.59 -30.50
C ASP A 225 49.35 6.93 -29.16
N GLY A 226 49.50 7.65 -28.03
CA GLY A 226 49.08 7.21 -26.70
C GLY A 226 50.01 6.17 -26.06
N ASP A 227 51.28 6.11 -26.47
CA ASP A 227 52.30 5.22 -25.93
C ASP A 227 53.49 6.05 -25.40
N PRO A 228 53.74 6.09 -24.08
CA PRO A 228 54.84 6.86 -23.49
C PRO A 228 56.24 6.44 -23.95
N ALA A 229 56.38 5.30 -24.65
CA ALA A 229 57.65 4.89 -25.27
C ALA A 229 57.99 5.68 -26.57
N THR A 230 57.11 6.55 -27.08
CA THR A 230 57.27 7.33 -28.32
C THR A 230 57.00 8.84 -28.20
N ALA A 231 57.30 9.45 -27.04
CA ALA A 231 57.19 10.89 -26.76
C ALA A 231 57.68 11.81 -27.91
N ASP A 232 57.04 12.99 -28.07
CA ASP A 232 57.23 13.88 -29.22
C ASP A 232 58.55 14.70 -29.19
N GLY A 233 59.19 14.76 -28.02
CA GLY A 233 60.54 15.28 -27.81
C GLY A 233 60.60 16.69 -27.23
N THR A 234 59.48 17.28 -26.81
CA THR A 234 59.46 18.40 -25.87
C THR A 234 59.73 17.92 -24.44
N ASP A 235 60.10 18.85 -23.56
CA ASP A 235 60.44 18.55 -22.17
C ASP A 235 59.33 19.15 -21.29
N PRO A 236 58.47 18.33 -20.67
CA PRO A 236 57.26 18.78 -19.94
C PRO A 236 57.56 19.52 -18.62
N ASN A 237 58.79 20.03 -18.47
CA ASN A 237 59.29 20.75 -17.32
C ASN A 237 60.12 22.00 -17.73
N ASP A 238 60.23 22.33 -19.03
CA ASP A 238 61.00 23.47 -19.54
C ASP A 238 60.18 24.43 -20.43
N PRO A 239 59.84 25.63 -19.96
CA PRO A 239 58.83 26.48 -20.59
C PRO A 239 59.24 27.28 -21.83
N CYS A 240 60.49 27.20 -22.32
CA CYS A 240 60.82 27.64 -23.71
C CYS A 240 60.90 26.41 -24.66
N SER A 241 60.53 25.19 -24.21
CA SER A 241 60.73 23.93 -24.94
C SER A 241 59.44 23.34 -25.50
N TYR A 242 58.66 24.16 -26.20
CA TYR A 242 57.39 23.78 -26.82
C TYR A 242 57.34 24.06 -28.33
N ASP A 243 56.37 23.46 -29.01
CA ASP A 243 55.96 23.91 -30.35
C ASP A 243 54.83 24.96 -30.18
N PRO A 244 55.00 26.21 -30.63
CA PRO A 244 53.94 27.22 -30.54
C PRO A 244 52.60 26.79 -31.16
N GLY A 245 52.61 25.81 -32.07
CA GLY A 245 51.42 25.24 -32.67
C GLY A 245 50.69 24.16 -31.86
N SER A 246 51.29 23.60 -30.80
CA SER A 246 50.68 22.59 -29.91
C SER A 246 50.12 23.18 -28.61
N VAL A 247 50.37 24.46 -28.35
CA VAL A 247 49.80 25.19 -27.21
C VAL A 247 48.27 25.18 -27.32
N THR A 248 47.62 24.52 -26.37
CA THR A 248 46.15 24.44 -26.30
C THR A 248 45.58 24.95 -24.97
N LEU A 249 46.44 25.07 -23.96
CA LEU A 249 46.17 25.72 -22.69
C LEU A 249 46.81 27.11 -22.64
N ALA A 250 46.47 27.88 -21.61
CA ALA A 250 46.98 29.23 -21.47
C ALA A 250 48.43 29.21 -20.96
N VAL A 251 49.34 29.81 -21.72
CA VAL A 251 50.75 29.97 -21.33
C VAL A 251 50.85 30.88 -20.10
N THR A 252 51.47 30.37 -19.04
CA THR A 252 51.63 31.09 -17.76
C THR A 252 53.09 31.42 -17.44
N SER A 253 54.03 31.00 -18.29
CA SER A 253 55.46 31.34 -18.21
C SER A 253 55.74 32.80 -18.60
N THR A 254 56.76 33.44 -18.02
CA THR A 254 57.07 34.87 -18.22
C THR A 254 58.48 35.11 -18.81
N VAL A 255 58.95 34.23 -19.67
CA VAL A 255 60.29 34.32 -20.29
C VAL A 255 60.20 35.11 -21.60
N ASP A 256 61.26 35.84 -21.98
CA ASP A 256 61.45 36.50 -23.30
C ASP A 256 62.57 35.73 -24.00
N CYS A 257 62.22 34.86 -24.95
CA CYS A 257 63.20 33.98 -25.59
C CYS A 257 63.96 34.69 -26.77
N ASP A 258 63.59 35.91 -27.24
CA ASP A 258 64.14 36.57 -28.45
C ASP A 258 64.91 37.91 -28.25
N GLY A 259 64.61 38.64 -27.16
CA GLY A 259 65.34 39.81 -26.68
C GLY A 259 64.98 41.16 -27.31
N ASP A 260 63.86 41.26 -28.01
CA ASP A 260 63.23 42.53 -28.39
C ASP A 260 62.57 43.26 -27.22
N GLY A 261 62.42 42.58 -26.09
CA GLY A 261 61.93 43.14 -24.87
C GLY A 261 60.48 42.77 -24.52
N VAL A 262 59.81 41.91 -25.27
CA VAL A 262 58.48 41.35 -24.95
C VAL A 262 58.61 39.90 -24.47
N THR A 263 57.78 39.45 -23.51
CA THR A 263 57.81 38.03 -23.08
C THR A 263 56.91 37.17 -23.95
N ASP A 264 57.26 35.89 -24.11
CA ASP A 264 56.56 34.92 -24.96
C ASP A 264 55.04 34.87 -24.73
N ALA A 265 54.58 34.90 -23.47
CA ALA A 265 53.15 34.88 -23.17
C ALA A 265 52.44 36.15 -23.66
N ASP A 266 53.11 37.31 -23.59
CA ASP A 266 52.60 38.58 -24.10
C ASP A 266 52.64 38.59 -25.64
N GLU A 267 53.66 37.99 -26.25
CA GLU A 267 53.77 37.89 -27.71
C GLU A 267 52.73 36.94 -28.31
N ILE A 268 52.50 35.77 -27.69
CA ILE A 268 51.45 34.85 -28.09
C ILE A 268 50.07 35.51 -27.94
N ALA A 269 49.87 36.30 -26.88
CA ALA A 269 48.65 37.10 -26.70
C ALA A 269 48.49 38.20 -27.77
N ASP A 270 49.59 38.83 -28.14
CA ASP A 270 49.65 39.88 -29.17
C ASP A 270 49.63 39.33 -30.60
N GLY A 271 49.81 38.02 -30.76
CA GLY A 271 49.94 37.35 -32.05
C GLY A 271 51.24 37.68 -32.78
N THR A 272 52.25 38.14 -32.04
CA THR A 272 53.63 38.33 -32.53
C THR A 272 54.43 37.03 -32.37
N ASP A 273 55.50 36.89 -33.14
CA ASP A 273 56.32 35.68 -33.13
C ASP A 273 57.38 35.80 -32.03
N PRO A 274 57.34 34.95 -30.98
CA PRO A 274 58.26 35.03 -29.83
C PRO A 274 59.73 34.74 -30.10
N ASN A 275 60.13 34.79 -31.37
CA ASN A 275 61.46 34.48 -31.86
C ASN A 275 61.98 35.47 -32.95
N ASP A 276 61.27 36.57 -33.30
CA ASP A 276 61.69 37.57 -34.31
C ASP A 276 61.73 39.05 -33.81
N PRO A 277 62.91 39.70 -33.74
CA PRO A 277 63.09 40.94 -32.98
C PRO A 277 62.69 42.23 -33.69
N CYS A 278 62.07 42.15 -34.87
CA CYS A 278 61.34 43.25 -35.50
C CYS A 278 59.83 42.98 -35.52
N SER A 279 59.40 41.84 -34.98
CA SER A 279 58.02 41.41 -34.88
C SER A 279 57.57 41.55 -33.44
N TYR A 280 57.48 42.79 -32.96
CA TYR A 280 57.00 43.08 -31.62
C TYR A 280 56.10 44.29 -31.61
N ASN A 281 55.23 44.33 -30.60
CA ASN A 281 54.55 45.55 -30.25
C ASN A 281 55.45 46.37 -29.32
N VAL A 282 55.84 47.57 -29.75
CA VAL A 282 56.63 48.51 -28.94
C VAL A 282 56.00 48.77 -27.57
N GLY A 283 54.66 48.72 -27.48
CA GLY A 283 53.92 48.91 -26.22
C GLY A 283 53.97 47.71 -25.25
N SER A 284 54.31 46.52 -25.75
CA SER A 284 54.40 45.29 -24.97
C SER A 284 55.81 45.03 -24.47
N VAL A 285 56.75 45.90 -24.85
CA VAL A 285 58.14 45.88 -24.37
C VAL A 285 58.15 46.08 -22.85
N SER A 286 58.27 44.99 -22.13
CA SER A 286 58.21 44.90 -20.67
C SER A 286 59.59 44.60 -20.06
N VAL A 287 60.52 44.12 -20.88
CA VAL A 287 61.93 43.87 -20.55
C VAL A 287 62.87 44.64 -21.49
N SER A 288 64.18 44.61 -21.22
CA SER A 288 65.12 45.50 -21.90
C SER A 288 65.44 45.06 -23.32
N VAL A 289 65.16 45.90 -24.32
CA VAL A 289 65.51 45.70 -25.73
C VAL A 289 67.03 45.56 -25.90
N THR A 290 67.47 44.49 -26.55
CA THR A 290 68.91 44.23 -26.79
C THR A 290 69.32 44.23 -28.27
N SER A 291 68.38 44.50 -29.19
CA SER A 291 68.60 44.62 -30.65
C SER A 291 69.17 46.01 -31.07
N THR A 292 69.70 46.17 -32.31
CA THR A 292 70.36 47.41 -32.78
C THR A 292 70.01 47.82 -34.23
N VAL A 293 68.75 47.71 -34.63
CA VAL A 293 68.28 47.98 -36.00
C VAL A 293 67.76 49.44 -36.11
N ASP A 294 67.67 50.01 -37.33
CA ASP A 294 66.96 51.26 -37.70
C ASP A 294 65.95 50.83 -38.75
N CYS A 295 64.68 50.77 -38.36
CA CYS A 295 63.67 50.14 -39.17
C CYS A 295 63.02 51.09 -40.20
N ASP A 296 63.09 52.43 -40.05
CA ASP A 296 62.37 53.39 -40.92
C ASP A 296 63.21 54.35 -41.80
N GLY A 297 64.48 54.60 -41.47
CA GLY A 297 65.38 55.42 -42.28
C GLY A 297 65.15 56.93 -42.28
N ASP A 298 64.54 57.49 -41.24
CA ASP A 298 64.53 58.92 -40.89
C ASP A 298 65.95 59.49 -40.59
N GLY A 299 66.87 58.59 -40.22
CA GLY A 299 68.23 58.89 -39.81
C GLY A 299 68.54 58.73 -38.31
N VAL A 300 67.68 58.05 -37.53
CA VAL A 300 67.80 57.65 -36.10
C VAL A 300 67.78 56.09 -36.00
N THR A 301 67.80 55.43 -34.82
CA THR A 301 67.83 53.94 -34.70
C THR A 301 66.87 53.48 -33.62
N ASP A 302 66.30 52.27 -33.69
CA ASP A 302 65.19 51.83 -32.83
C ASP A 302 65.48 52.00 -31.34
N ALA A 303 66.67 51.62 -30.88
CA ALA A 303 67.05 51.76 -29.48
C ALA A 303 67.23 53.23 -29.04
N ASP A 304 67.68 54.10 -29.95
CA ASP A 304 67.83 55.53 -29.72
C ASP A 304 66.48 56.27 -29.84
N GLU A 305 65.57 55.78 -30.66
CA GLU A 305 64.21 56.28 -30.83
C GLU A 305 63.34 55.90 -29.64
N ILE A 306 63.38 54.64 -29.20
CA ILE A 306 62.79 54.20 -27.93
C ILE A 306 63.36 55.02 -26.76
N ALA A 307 64.65 55.37 -26.79
CA ALA A 307 65.27 56.21 -25.76
C ALA A 307 64.91 57.71 -25.88
N ALA A 308 64.67 58.21 -27.08
CA ALA A 308 64.23 59.58 -27.37
C ALA A 308 62.71 59.74 -27.22
N GLY A 309 61.97 58.64 -27.17
CA GLY A 309 60.51 58.58 -27.15
C GLY A 309 59.89 58.83 -28.53
N THR A 310 60.61 58.55 -29.60
CA THR A 310 60.14 58.57 -31.00
C THR A 310 59.94 57.13 -31.50
N ASP A 311 59.10 56.93 -32.50
CA ASP A 311 58.77 55.62 -33.06
C ASP A 311 59.86 55.11 -34.02
N PRO A 312 60.55 54.00 -33.69
CA PRO A 312 61.54 53.33 -34.55
C PRO A 312 61.15 52.96 -35.98
N ASN A 313 59.85 52.97 -36.27
CA ASN A 313 59.28 52.50 -37.52
C ASN A 313 58.55 53.60 -38.32
N ASP A 314 58.50 54.85 -37.83
CA ASP A 314 57.86 55.97 -38.52
C ASP A 314 58.87 57.06 -38.98
N PRO A 315 59.10 57.21 -40.30
CA PRO A 315 60.10 58.13 -40.81
C PRO A 315 59.77 59.62 -40.65
N CYS A 316 58.60 59.96 -40.09
CA CYS A 316 58.16 61.32 -39.76
C CYS A 316 58.19 61.60 -38.25
N ASP A 317 58.32 60.56 -37.42
CA ASP A 317 58.41 60.70 -35.98
C ASP A 317 59.86 60.84 -35.55
N TYR A 318 60.40 62.02 -35.81
CA TYR A 318 61.77 62.32 -35.42
C TYR A 318 61.92 63.75 -34.96
N ASN A 319 62.79 63.94 -33.98
CA ASN A 319 63.24 65.27 -33.64
C ASN A 319 64.18 65.75 -34.74
N VAL A 320 63.77 66.80 -35.48
CA VAL A 320 64.60 67.45 -36.51
C VAL A 320 66.01 67.83 -35.99
N ALA A 321 66.17 68.00 -34.68
CA ALA A 321 67.44 68.27 -34.02
C ALA A 321 68.36 67.04 -33.83
N ASP A 322 67.80 65.83 -33.78
CA ASP A 322 68.46 64.55 -33.50
C ASP A 322 68.81 63.76 -34.77
N VAL A 323 68.37 64.24 -35.93
CA VAL A 323 68.80 63.76 -37.24
C VAL A 323 70.33 63.88 -37.37
N THR A 324 71.01 62.77 -37.18
CA THR A 324 72.47 62.66 -37.36
C THR A 324 72.85 61.85 -38.59
N GLY A 325 71.92 61.03 -39.09
CA GLY A 325 71.98 60.31 -40.36
C GLY A 325 71.66 61.18 -41.58
N GLN A 326 71.61 60.54 -42.75
CA GLN A 326 71.12 61.18 -43.97
C GLN A 326 69.62 60.91 -44.07
N VAL A 327 68.79 61.95 -44.10
CA VAL A 327 67.37 61.81 -44.42
C VAL A 327 67.25 61.30 -45.86
N THR A 328 66.86 60.03 -45.99
CA THR A 328 66.66 59.39 -47.30
C THR A 328 65.18 59.25 -47.67
N SER A 329 64.30 59.58 -46.72
CA SER A 329 62.89 59.77 -46.99
C SER A 329 62.67 60.98 -47.92
N THR A 330 61.69 60.88 -48.80
CA THR A 330 61.25 61.99 -49.71
C THR A 330 59.85 62.44 -49.32
N VAL A 331 59.58 62.39 -48.02
CA VAL A 331 58.27 62.63 -47.44
C VAL A 331 58.09 64.14 -47.23
N ASP A 332 56.84 64.58 -47.37
CA ASP A 332 56.33 65.90 -47.02
C ASP A 332 55.52 65.67 -45.75
N CYS A 333 56.11 66.02 -44.59
CA CYS A 333 55.62 65.60 -43.29
C CYS A 333 54.46 66.45 -42.80
N ASP A 334 54.33 67.71 -43.21
CA ASP A 334 53.16 68.53 -42.88
C ASP A 334 52.10 68.59 -43.98
N GLY A 335 52.45 68.16 -45.18
CA GLY A 335 51.53 68.00 -46.28
C GLY A 335 51.11 69.33 -46.91
N ASP A 336 51.77 70.45 -46.64
CA ASP A 336 51.41 71.75 -47.21
C ASP A 336 51.61 71.83 -48.75
N GLY A 337 52.12 70.74 -49.33
CA GLY A 337 52.44 70.64 -50.74
C GLY A 337 53.91 70.97 -51.05
N VAL A 338 54.78 71.03 -50.05
CA VAL A 338 56.22 71.32 -50.13
C VAL A 338 56.99 70.26 -49.32
N THR A 339 57.97 69.57 -49.93
CA THR A 339 58.68 68.47 -49.23
C THR A 339 59.59 68.97 -48.10
N ASP A 340 59.82 68.19 -47.03
CA ASP A 340 60.70 68.56 -45.90
C ASP A 340 62.08 69.06 -46.34
N ALA A 341 62.63 68.41 -47.36
CA ALA A 341 63.92 68.77 -47.93
C ALA A 341 63.89 70.15 -48.63
N ASP A 342 62.75 70.53 -49.22
CA ASP A 342 62.50 71.81 -49.88
C ASP A 342 62.08 72.91 -48.89
N GLU A 343 61.34 72.59 -47.83
CA GLU A 343 60.96 73.51 -46.76
C GLU A 343 62.14 73.96 -45.91
N ILE A 344 63.03 73.04 -45.55
CA ILE A 344 64.34 73.35 -44.94
C ILE A 344 65.14 74.33 -45.85
N ALA A 345 64.87 74.35 -47.17
CA ALA A 345 65.52 75.25 -48.12
C ALA A 345 64.83 76.61 -48.30
N ASP A 346 63.49 76.68 -48.27
CA ASP A 346 62.69 77.93 -48.39
C ASP A 346 62.56 78.69 -47.06
N GLY A 347 62.91 78.04 -45.94
CA GLY A 347 62.89 78.63 -44.60
C GLY A 347 61.50 78.69 -43.98
N THR A 348 60.58 77.90 -44.54
CA THR A 348 59.35 77.44 -43.92
C THR A 348 59.67 76.26 -43.00
N ASN A 349 58.68 75.80 -42.25
CA ASN A 349 58.90 74.79 -41.23
C ASN A 349 58.33 73.46 -41.75
N PRO A 350 59.17 72.42 -41.97
CA PRO A 350 58.78 71.08 -42.46
C PRO A 350 57.58 70.37 -41.82
N ASN A 351 57.11 70.93 -40.71
CA ASN A 351 56.16 70.35 -39.77
C ASN A 351 55.01 71.35 -39.46
N ASP A 352 54.80 72.43 -40.23
CA ASP A 352 53.73 73.43 -39.99
C ASP A 352 53.02 73.86 -41.28
N ALA A 353 51.83 73.28 -41.48
CA ALA A 353 51.12 73.37 -42.74
C ALA A 353 50.38 74.69 -43.05
N CYS A 354 50.26 75.66 -42.13
CA CYS A 354 49.83 77.04 -42.49
C CYS A 354 51.06 77.92 -42.82
N SER A 355 52.28 77.39 -42.66
CA SER A 355 53.53 78.14 -42.84
C SER A 355 54.08 78.00 -44.26
N TYR A 356 53.24 78.26 -45.27
CA TYR A 356 53.61 78.06 -46.66
C TYR A 356 53.42 79.31 -47.53
N THR A 357 53.95 79.25 -48.74
CA THR A 357 53.68 80.27 -49.76
C THR A 357 52.86 79.60 -50.86
N VAL A 358 51.63 80.08 -51.11
CA VAL A 358 50.72 79.56 -52.17
C VAL A 358 51.41 79.42 -53.55
N GLY A 359 52.50 80.15 -53.80
CA GLY A 359 53.31 80.05 -55.02
C GLY A 359 54.46 79.02 -55.04
N SER A 360 54.81 78.37 -53.92
CA SER A 360 55.91 77.38 -53.78
C SER A 360 55.43 75.92 -53.77
N ILE A 361 54.12 75.68 -53.65
CA ILE A 361 53.48 74.36 -53.72
C ILE A 361 53.97 73.61 -54.97
N SER A 362 54.62 72.46 -54.74
CA SER A 362 55.30 71.67 -55.78
C SER A 362 54.91 70.20 -55.81
N VAL A 363 54.38 69.69 -54.69
CA VAL A 363 53.64 68.44 -54.55
C VAL A 363 52.18 68.75 -54.18
N PRO A 364 51.24 67.80 -54.31
CA PRO A 364 49.86 68.03 -53.93
C PRO A 364 49.76 68.44 -52.45
N VAL A 365 48.99 69.51 -52.16
CA VAL A 365 48.66 69.87 -50.78
C VAL A 365 47.78 68.75 -50.22
N THR A 366 48.30 68.07 -49.21
CA THR A 366 47.61 67.04 -48.43
C THR A 366 47.26 67.52 -47.02
N SER A 367 47.74 68.71 -46.62
CA SER A 367 47.37 69.33 -45.37
C SER A 367 45.90 69.74 -45.42
N THR A 368 45.15 69.32 -44.42
CA THR A 368 43.73 69.62 -44.26
C THR A 368 43.52 70.83 -43.35
N VAL A 369 44.51 71.71 -43.25
CA VAL A 369 44.42 72.87 -42.36
C VAL A 369 43.54 73.92 -43.01
N ASP A 370 42.64 74.48 -42.22
CA ASP A 370 41.81 75.64 -42.51
C ASP A 370 42.44 76.83 -41.76
N CYS A 371 43.04 77.75 -42.50
CA CYS A 371 43.76 78.86 -41.88
C CYS A 371 42.85 80.05 -41.49
N ASP A 372 41.57 80.10 -41.87
CA ASP A 372 40.66 81.22 -41.61
C ASP A 372 39.47 80.89 -40.68
N GLY A 373 39.25 79.60 -40.45
CA GLY A 373 38.32 79.10 -39.47
C GLY A 373 36.88 79.11 -39.96
N ASP A 374 36.64 79.07 -41.27
CA ASP A 374 35.30 78.91 -41.84
C ASP A 374 34.90 77.45 -42.04
N GLY A 375 35.80 76.54 -41.68
CA GLY A 375 35.63 75.11 -41.70
C GLY A 375 35.92 74.47 -43.04
N VAL A 376 36.41 75.19 -44.04
CA VAL A 376 36.86 74.60 -45.32
C VAL A 376 38.39 74.57 -45.33
N THR A 377 38.98 73.46 -45.78
CA THR A 377 40.44 73.38 -45.82
C THR A 377 40.99 74.26 -46.94
N ASP A 378 42.18 74.84 -46.74
CA ASP A 378 42.86 75.65 -47.75
C ASP A 378 42.96 74.91 -49.11
N ALA A 379 43.15 73.59 -49.07
CA ALA A 379 43.23 72.75 -50.26
C ALA A 379 41.91 72.69 -51.05
N ASP A 380 40.78 72.62 -50.34
CA ASP A 380 39.44 72.52 -50.91
C ASP A 380 38.95 73.88 -51.40
N GLU A 381 39.25 74.96 -50.69
CA GLU A 381 38.92 76.31 -51.10
C GLU A 381 39.68 76.75 -52.36
N ILE A 382 40.98 76.44 -52.44
CA ILE A 382 41.78 76.66 -53.65
C ILE A 382 41.18 75.88 -54.85
N ALA A 383 40.55 74.73 -54.61
CA ALA A 383 39.87 73.94 -55.62
C ALA A 383 38.46 74.46 -55.98
N ALA A 384 37.70 74.97 -55.00
CA ALA A 384 36.33 75.49 -55.13
C ALA A 384 36.28 76.94 -55.64
N GLY A 385 37.36 77.70 -55.45
CA GLY A 385 37.48 79.10 -55.84
C GLY A 385 36.93 80.11 -54.83
N THR A 386 36.70 79.66 -53.58
CA THR A 386 36.53 80.49 -52.38
C THR A 386 37.89 81.00 -51.90
N ASP A 387 37.91 81.97 -50.98
CA ASP A 387 39.15 82.60 -50.51
C ASP A 387 39.53 82.04 -49.15
N PRO A 388 40.68 81.36 -48.99
CA PRO A 388 41.11 80.73 -47.73
C PRO A 388 41.43 81.66 -46.55
N ASN A 389 40.85 82.85 -46.54
CA ASN A 389 41.05 83.93 -45.58
C ASN A 389 39.77 84.79 -45.35
N ASP A 390 38.56 84.42 -45.80
CA ASP A 390 37.27 85.14 -45.62
C ASP A 390 36.09 84.26 -45.14
N SER A 391 35.75 84.37 -43.86
CA SER A 391 34.91 83.40 -43.15
C SER A 391 33.39 83.46 -43.35
N CYS A 392 32.88 84.26 -44.29
CA CYS A 392 31.48 84.20 -44.74
C CYS A 392 31.37 83.86 -46.24
N ASP A 393 32.49 83.54 -46.91
CA ASP A 393 32.56 83.23 -48.34
C ASP A 393 32.90 81.75 -48.56
N TYR A 394 32.12 80.89 -47.92
CA TYR A 394 32.19 79.45 -48.03
C TYR A 394 30.92 78.89 -48.68
N ASN A 395 31.00 77.66 -49.18
CA ASN A 395 29.79 76.88 -49.46
C ASN A 395 29.58 75.95 -48.27
N VAL A 396 28.39 75.96 -47.66
CA VAL A 396 28.04 75.07 -46.54
C VAL A 396 28.36 73.60 -46.85
N GLY A 397 28.17 73.18 -48.10
CA GLY A 397 28.45 71.81 -48.53
C GLY A 397 29.93 71.45 -48.71
N ASP A 398 30.83 72.44 -48.65
CA ASP A 398 32.27 72.26 -48.77
C ASP A 398 32.97 72.35 -47.38
N ILE A 399 32.24 72.72 -46.32
CA ILE A 399 32.74 72.70 -44.93
C ILE A 399 33.02 71.27 -44.51
N THR A 400 34.22 71.06 -44.02
CA THR A 400 34.72 69.74 -43.59
C THR A 400 35.44 69.80 -42.24
N ALA A 401 35.61 70.99 -41.65
CA ALA A 401 36.31 71.28 -40.40
C ALA A 401 35.55 72.31 -39.53
N PRO A 402 35.87 72.43 -38.23
CA PRO A 402 35.13 73.30 -37.32
C PRO A 402 35.29 74.78 -37.65
N VAL A 403 34.16 75.46 -37.85
CA VAL A 403 34.02 76.88 -38.09
C VAL A 403 34.35 77.69 -36.83
N THR A 404 35.56 78.18 -36.68
CA THR A 404 35.95 78.99 -35.51
C THR A 404 35.54 80.47 -35.58
N SER A 405 34.79 80.87 -36.62
CA SER A 405 34.31 82.24 -36.89
C SER A 405 32.98 82.61 -36.18
N VAL A 406 33.00 83.62 -35.29
CA VAL A 406 31.84 84.03 -34.44
C VAL A 406 30.86 85.04 -35.08
N VAL A 407 30.59 84.93 -36.38
CA VAL A 407 29.69 85.85 -37.11
C VAL A 407 28.30 85.23 -37.25
N ASP A 408 27.22 86.00 -37.04
CA ASP A 408 25.82 85.61 -37.29
C ASP A 408 25.37 86.17 -38.64
N CYS A 409 25.19 85.31 -39.63
CA CYS A 409 24.89 85.70 -41.00
C CYS A 409 23.39 85.89 -41.30
N ASP A 410 22.47 85.27 -40.56
CA ASP A 410 21.05 85.20 -40.91
C ASP A 410 20.09 85.94 -39.95
N GLY A 411 20.56 86.27 -38.75
CA GLY A 411 19.91 87.13 -37.76
C GLY A 411 18.87 86.44 -36.87
N ASP A 412 18.89 85.12 -36.79
CA ASP A 412 18.13 84.28 -35.85
C ASP A 412 18.61 84.41 -34.38
N GLY A 413 19.79 84.97 -34.15
CA GLY A 413 20.37 85.13 -32.83
C GLY A 413 21.49 84.15 -32.47
N VAL A 414 21.89 83.26 -33.37
CA VAL A 414 22.97 82.27 -33.24
C VAL A 414 24.10 82.64 -34.22
N THR A 415 25.36 82.29 -33.92
CA THR A 415 26.47 82.56 -34.85
C THR A 415 26.72 81.36 -35.75
N ASP A 416 27.19 81.56 -36.98
CA ASP A 416 27.51 80.49 -37.93
C ASP A 416 28.44 79.43 -37.32
N ALA A 417 29.37 79.82 -36.43
CA ALA A 417 30.19 78.85 -35.68
C ALA A 417 29.37 78.00 -34.71
N ASP A 418 28.40 78.60 -34.03
CA ASP A 418 27.53 77.89 -33.10
C ASP A 418 26.54 77.00 -33.87
N GLU A 419 26.08 77.41 -35.06
CA GLU A 419 25.16 76.65 -35.92
C GLU A 419 25.86 75.52 -36.69
N ILE A 420 26.99 75.83 -37.33
CA ILE A 420 27.70 74.86 -38.16
C ILE A 420 28.45 73.86 -37.30
N ASN A 421 29.05 74.28 -36.18
CA ASN A 421 29.72 73.35 -35.28
C ASN A 421 28.85 72.77 -34.18
N GLY A 422 27.63 73.28 -34.04
CA GLY A 422 26.82 72.97 -32.89
C GLY A 422 27.46 73.40 -31.54
N PRO A 423 26.77 73.09 -30.43
CA PRO A 423 27.12 73.56 -29.07
C PRO A 423 28.36 72.89 -28.45
N ASP A 424 28.91 71.84 -29.06
CA ASP A 424 30.15 71.18 -28.63
C ASP A 424 31.39 71.62 -29.43
N GLY A 425 31.20 72.38 -30.52
CA GLY A 425 32.27 72.90 -31.36
C GLY A 425 32.74 71.93 -32.45
N ASP A 426 31.90 70.98 -32.89
CA ASP A 426 32.17 70.02 -33.97
C ASP A 426 31.25 70.18 -35.24
N PRO A 427 31.82 70.48 -36.42
CA PRO A 427 31.14 70.77 -37.71
C PRO A 427 30.44 69.57 -38.37
N THR A 428 30.69 68.35 -37.87
CA THR A 428 30.06 67.11 -38.38
C THR A 428 28.80 66.76 -37.63
N THR A 429 28.67 67.37 -36.47
CA THR A 429 27.46 67.53 -35.72
C THR A 429 27.05 69.00 -35.79
N PRO A 430 26.74 69.56 -36.99
CA PRO A 430 25.93 70.75 -37.00
C PRO A 430 24.73 70.47 -36.11
N ASP A 431 24.34 71.44 -35.31
CA ASP A 431 23.13 71.32 -34.46
C ASP A 431 21.85 71.13 -35.31
N GLY A 432 21.99 71.05 -36.63
CA GLY A 432 20.94 70.82 -37.62
C GLY A 432 20.34 72.14 -38.08
N THR A 433 20.82 73.24 -37.53
CA THR A 433 20.43 74.59 -37.85
C THR A 433 21.16 75.04 -39.11
N ASN A 434 20.57 76.00 -39.80
CA ASN A 434 21.08 76.42 -41.10
C ASN A 434 21.48 77.88 -40.95
N PRO A 435 22.78 78.20 -41.06
CA PRO A 435 23.35 79.55 -40.84
C PRO A 435 22.93 80.61 -41.87
N ASN A 436 21.88 80.32 -42.63
CA ASN A 436 21.28 81.15 -43.65
C ASN A 436 19.74 81.08 -43.64
N ASP A 437 19.10 80.36 -42.71
CA ASP A 437 17.64 80.19 -42.61
C ASP A 437 17.12 80.58 -41.21
N PRO A 438 16.42 81.73 -41.08
CA PRO A 438 16.11 82.34 -39.78
C PRO A 438 15.02 81.64 -38.94
N CYS A 439 14.58 80.45 -39.34
CA CYS A 439 13.72 79.54 -38.56
C CYS A 439 14.44 78.26 -38.15
N SER A 440 15.71 78.13 -38.52
CA SER A 440 16.52 76.95 -38.32
C SER A 440 17.57 77.35 -37.29
N TYR A 441 17.22 77.30 -36.01
CA TYR A 441 18.09 77.66 -34.87
C TYR A 441 17.66 76.90 -33.62
N ASP A 442 18.47 76.85 -32.56
CA ASP A 442 18.04 76.33 -31.25
C ASP A 442 17.77 77.49 -30.28
N VAL A 443 16.62 77.52 -29.62
CA VAL A 443 16.25 78.65 -28.73
C VAL A 443 17.24 78.83 -27.58
N GLY A 444 17.87 77.74 -27.13
CA GLY A 444 18.91 77.74 -26.10
C GLY A 444 20.29 78.20 -26.57
N SER A 445 20.56 78.21 -27.89
CA SER A 445 21.85 78.62 -28.47
C SER A 445 21.90 80.09 -28.86
N ILE A 446 20.76 80.80 -28.78
CA ILE A 446 20.67 82.24 -29.01
C ILE A 446 21.64 82.99 -28.10
N SER A 447 22.74 83.46 -28.70
CA SER A 447 23.84 84.12 -28.02
C SER A 447 23.90 85.61 -28.35
N VAL A 448 23.19 86.03 -29.41
CA VAL A 448 23.00 87.41 -29.86
C VAL A 448 21.52 87.74 -30.03
N SER A 449 21.19 89.00 -30.34
CA SER A 449 19.79 89.45 -30.35
C SER A 449 19.08 89.03 -31.64
N VAL A 450 18.01 88.24 -31.54
CA VAL A 450 17.12 87.86 -32.65
C VAL A 450 16.58 89.10 -33.37
N THR A 451 16.73 89.16 -34.69
CA THR A 451 16.25 90.27 -35.52
C THR A 451 15.27 89.86 -36.62
N SER A 452 15.00 88.56 -36.75
CA SER A 452 13.97 87.99 -37.61
C SER A 452 12.54 88.40 -37.14
N THR A 453 11.54 88.28 -38.03
CA THR A 453 10.12 88.58 -37.71
C THR A 453 9.20 87.45 -38.17
N VAL A 454 9.71 86.22 -38.13
CA VAL A 454 9.00 85.02 -38.57
C VAL A 454 8.22 84.44 -37.37
N ASP A 455 7.26 83.58 -37.68
CA ASP A 455 6.47 82.73 -36.77
C ASP A 455 6.75 81.33 -37.32
N CYS A 456 7.66 80.61 -36.66
CA CYS A 456 8.26 79.41 -37.23
C CYS A 456 7.44 78.14 -36.98
N ASP A 457 6.71 78.03 -35.86
CA ASP A 457 5.88 76.86 -35.52
C ASP A 457 4.38 77.00 -35.89
N GLY A 458 3.96 78.22 -36.25
CA GLY A 458 2.60 78.51 -36.69
C GLY A 458 1.56 78.51 -35.58
N ASP A 459 1.95 78.61 -34.31
CA ASP A 459 1.08 78.73 -33.14
C ASP A 459 0.30 80.08 -33.08
N GLY A 460 0.73 81.03 -33.92
CA GLY A 460 0.15 82.34 -34.06
C GLY A 460 0.84 83.46 -33.26
N VAL A 461 1.99 83.21 -32.64
CA VAL A 461 2.90 84.17 -32.01
C VAL A 461 4.17 84.29 -32.90
N ILE A 462 4.92 85.39 -32.82
CA ILE A 462 6.19 85.51 -33.57
C ILE A 462 7.34 85.19 -32.63
N ASP A 463 8.42 84.61 -33.14
CA ASP A 463 9.53 84.11 -32.34
C ASP A 463 10.09 85.14 -31.35
N ALA A 464 10.18 86.40 -31.80
CA ALA A 464 10.69 87.49 -30.98
C ALA A 464 9.76 87.87 -29.81
N ASP A 465 8.45 87.63 -29.94
CA ASP A 465 7.46 87.85 -28.88
C ASP A 465 7.40 86.64 -27.91
N GLU A 466 7.60 85.42 -28.40
CA GLU A 466 7.68 84.18 -27.60
C GLU A 466 8.91 84.13 -26.71
N ILE A 467 10.07 84.49 -27.27
CA ILE A 467 11.30 84.68 -26.47
C ILE A 467 11.09 85.77 -25.39
N ALA A 468 10.22 86.76 -25.64
CA ALA A 468 9.98 87.86 -24.72
C ALA A 468 9.00 87.52 -23.58
N ASP A 469 8.02 86.64 -23.80
CA ASP A 469 7.10 86.18 -22.76
C ASP A 469 7.44 84.78 -22.19
N GLY A 470 8.43 84.12 -22.78
CA GLY A 470 9.13 82.94 -22.26
C GLY A 470 8.58 81.61 -22.77
N THR A 471 7.92 81.61 -23.93
CA THR A 471 7.44 80.42 -24.65
C THR A 471 8.42 80.05 -25.78
N ASP A 472 8.31 78.86 -26.36
CA ASP A 472 9.30 78.29 -27.29
C ASP A 472 8.88 78.50 -28.77
N PRO A 473 9.58 79.35 -29.54
CA PRO A 473 9.29 79.63 -30.96
C PRO A 473 9.24 78.46 -31.95
N GLN A 474 9.64 77.26 -31.54
CA GLN A 474 9.64 76.06 -32.36
C GLN A 474 8.70 74.97 -31.87
N ASP A 475 8.14 75.13 -30.67
CA ASP A 475 7.19 74.18 -30.13
C ASP A 475 5.77 74.75 -30.30
N PRO A 476 5.01 74.27 -31.31
CA PRO A 476 3.66 74.76 -31.55
C PRO A 476 2.71 74.58 -30.36
N CYS A 477 3.10 73.79 -29.36
CA CYS A 477 2.33 73.52 -28.14
C CYS A 477 2.79 74.35 -26.94
N ASP A 478 3.96 74.97 -26.98
CA ASP A 478 4.45 75.87 -25.93
C ASP A 478 4.23 77.32 -26.35
N PHE A 479 3.01 77.79 -26.12
CA PHE A 479 2.65 79.17 -26.41
C PHE A 479 1.67 79.79 -25.43
N ASN A 480 1.65 81.12 -25.39
CA ASN A 480 0.68 81.86 -24.63
C ASN A 480 -0.52 82.24 -25.49
N ALA A 481 -1.65 81.58 -25.27
CA ALA A 481 -2.91 81.86 -25.99
C ALA A 481 -3.34 83.35 -25.96
N ALA A 482 -2.87 84.15 -24.98
CA ALA A 482 -3.14 85.60 -24.93
C ALA A 482 -2.22 86.45 -25.86
N SER A 483 -1.10 85.89 -26.31
CA SER A 483 -0.07 86.52 -27.15
C SER A 483 -0.27 86.23 -28.65
N VAL A 484 -1.17 85.31 -29.01
CA VAL A 484 -1.52 85.01 -30.40
C VAL A 484 -1.96 86.27 -31.16
N THR A 485 -1.16 86.71 -32.13
CA THR A 485 -1.41 87.91 -32.95
C THR A 485 -1.51 87.64 -34.45
N VAL A 486 -1.05 86.47 -34.91
CA VAL A 486 -1.23 85.96 -36.28
C VAL A 486 -2.10 84.70 -36.26
N ALA A 487 -2.33 84.08 -37.42
CA ALA A 487 -3.29 83.00 -37.54
C ALA A 487 -2.58 81.65 -37.38
N GLN A 488 -3.11 80.80 -36.50
CA GLN A 488 -2.65 79.44 -36.29
C GLN A 488 -2.71 78.61 -37.58
N THR A 489 -1.57 78.04 -37.99
CA THR A 489 -1.40 77.30 -39.25
C THR A 489 -0.27 76.29 -39.16
N GLY A 490 -0.08 75.48 -40.22
CA GLY A 490 1.14 74.69 -40.36
C GLY A 490 1.28 73.63 -39.27
N ASP A 491 2.41 73.69 -38.56
CA ASP A 491 2.83 72.67 -37.61
C ASP A 491 1.92 72.65 -36.38
N TYR A 492 1.41 73.81 -35.93
CA TYR A 492 0.33 73.85 -34.92
C TYR A 492 -0.90 73.02 -35.27
N LEU A 493 -1.36 73.01 -36.52
CA LEU A 493 -2.56 72.24 -36.88
C LEU A 493 -2.27 70.74 -37.06
N ALA A 494 -1.00 70.36 -37.18
CA ALA A 494 -0.56 68.98 -37.34
C ALA A 494 -0.05 68.37 -36.03
N ALA A 495 0.34 69.21 -35.07
CA ALA A 495 0.72 68.81 -33.73
C ALA A 495 -0.48 68.24 -32.96
N ASP A 496 -0.15 67.47 -31.93
CA ASP A 496 -1.04 66.88 -30.93
C ASP A 496 -0.51 67.37 -29.59
N CYS A 497 -1.06 68.49 -29.10
CA CYS A 497 -0.44 69.22 -28.00
C CYS A 497 -0.75 68.67 -26.61
N ASP A 498 -1.82 67.93 -26.46
CA ASP A 498 -2.11 67.20 -25.23
C ASP A 498 -1.68 65.73 -25.28
N GLY A 499 -1.30 65.23 -26.47
CA GLY A 499 -0.69 63.93 -26.67
C GLY A 499 -1.71 62.81 -26.62
N ASP A 500 -2.97 63.08 -26.95
CA ASP A 500 -4.08 62.13 -26.97
C ASP A 500 -4.11 61.26 -28.25
N GLY A 501 -3.19 61.48 -29.20
CA GLY A 501 -3.10 60.78 -30.47
C GLY A 501 -3.98 61.36 -31.59
N ILE A 502 -4.54 62.56 -31.42
CA ILE A 502 -5.33 63.33 -32.38
C ILE A 502 -4.62 64.67 -32.64
N SER A 503 -4.57 65.10 -33.90
CA SER A 503 -4.00 66.42 -34.20
C SER A 503 -4.95 67.56 -33.80
N ASN A 504 -4.40 68.68 -33.33
CA ASN A 504 -5.12 69.91 -33.00
C ASN A 504 -6.08 70.35 -34.13
N GLY A 505 -5.68 70.15 -35.38
CA GLY A 505 -6.51 70.47 -36.54
C GLY A 505 -7.75 69.59 -36.68
N ASP A 506 -7.63 68.31 -36.34
CA ASP A 506 -8.73 67.35 -36.33
C ASP A 506 -9.64 67.54 -35.12
N GLU A 507 -9.08 67.90 -33.96
CA GLU A 507 -9.84 68.22 -32.75
C GLU A 507 -10.67 69.49 -32.90
N LEU A 508 -10.09 70.57 -33.44
CA LEU A 508 -10.84 71.79 -33.77
C LEU A 508 -11.98 71.53 -34.77
N ALA A 509 -11.85 70.50 -35.62
CA ALA A 509 -12.90 70.09 -36.55
C ALA A 509 -14.01 69.25 -35.88
N GLN A 510 -13.67 68.50 -34.84
CA GLN A 510 -14.55 67.63 -34.06
C GLN A 510 -15.22 68.34 -32.88
N GLY A 511 -14.63 69.44 -32.42
CA GLY A 511 -15.12 70.28 -31.32
C GLY A 511 -14.58 69.88 -29.94
N THR A 512 -13.51 69.10 -29.90
CA THR A 512 -12.69 68.76 -28.72
C THR A 512 -11.64 69.85 -28.45
N ASP A 513 -11.00 69.85 -27.29
CA ASP A 513 -10.03 70.88 -26.85
C ASP A 513 -8.58 70.40 -27.04
N PRO A 514 -7.79 70.99 -27.95
CA PRO A 514 -6.41 70.57 -28.27
C PRO A 514 -5.35 70.68 -27.17
N ASN A 515 -5.76 70.92 -25.94
CA ASN A 515 -4.86 71.01 -24.78
C ASN A 515 -5.41 70.22 -23.58
N ASP A 516 -6.45 69.42 -23.78
CA ASP A 516 -7.07 68.60 -22.74
C ASP A 516 -7.00 67.12 -23.18
N PRO A 517 -6.02 66.34 -22.69
CA PRO A 517 -5.77 64.98 -23.15
C PRO A 517 -6.91 64.00 -22.89
N CYS A 518 -7.94 64.42 -22.16
CA CYS A 518 -9.12 63.64 -21.82
C CYS A 518 -10.38 64.11 -22.56
N ASP A 519 -10.33 65.19 -23.33
CA ASP A 519 -11.43 65.65 -24.19
C ASP A 519 -11.15 65.24 -25.64
N TYR A 520 -11.38 63.96 -25.98
CA TYR A 520 -11.06 63.44 -27.31
C TYR A 520 -12.12 62.48 -27.87
N ASP A 521 -12.21 62.37 -29.21
CA ASP A 521 -13.06 61.38 -29.86
C ASP A 521 -12.28 60.07 -30.04
N ALA A 522 -12.57 59.08 -29.19
CA ALA A 522 -11.92 57.75 -29.23
C ALA A 522 -11.98 57.07 -30.61
N SER A 523 -12.94 57.43 -31.48
CA SER A 523 -13.03 56.86 -32.84
C SER A 523 -12.04 57.47 -33.85
N ALA A 524 -11.47 58.61 -33.52
CA ALA A 524 -10.47 59.33 -34.32
C ALA A 524 -9.04 59.18 -33.77
N GLN A 525 -8.89 58.72 -32.52
CA GLN A 525 -7.61 58.47 -31.86
C GLN A 525 -6.76 57.43 -32.61
N ASN A 526 -5.46 57.72 -32.75
CA ASN A 526 -4.48 56.71 -33.11
C ASN A 526 -3.65 56.31 -31.89
N ILE A 527 -3.95 55.13 -31.33
CA ILE A 527 -3.29 54.64 -30.11
C ILE A 527 -1.76 54.46 -30.24
N ASN A 528 -1.23 54.39 -31.46
CA ASN A 528 0.22 54.29 -31.66
C ASN A 528 0.93 55.66 -31.58
N ASP A 529 0.18 56.75 -31.57
CA ASP A 529 0.68 58.12 -31.62
C ASP A 529 0.49 58.87 -30.29
N VAL A 530 -0.14 58.24 -29.27
CA VAL A 530 -0.37 58.84 -27.95
C VAL A 530 0.93 59.03 -27.15
N SER A 531 0.96 60.04 -26.29
CA SER A 531 2.12 60.41 -25.49
C SER A 531 2.25 59.60 -24.19
N THR A 532 3.45 59.62 -23.58
CA THR A 532 3.65 59.06 -22.23
C THR A 532 2.86 59.81 -21.14
N LEU A 533 2.50 61.06 -21.40
CA LEU A 533 1.67 61.86 -20.48
C LEU A 533 0.24 61.34 -20.50
N TRP A 534 -0.31 61.08 -21.68
CA TRP A 534 -1.62 60.47 -21.85
C TRP A 534 -1.64 59.04 -21.28
N LEU A 535 -0.65 58.21 -21.61
CA LEU A 535 -0.53 56.83 -21.09
C LEU A 535 -0.45 56.77 -19.55
N GLY A 536 0.11 57.79 -18.91
CA GLY A 536 0.18 57.90 -17.45
C GLY A 536 -0.94 58.72 -16.82
N GLY A 537 -1.83 59.29 -17.63
CA GLY A 537 -3.05 59.98 -17.20
C GLY A 537 -4.15 58.99 -16.83
N ASP A 538 -5.21 59.51 -16.23
CA ASP A 538 -6.42 58.79 -15.79
C ASP A 538 -7.60 59.69 -16.17
N CYS A 539 -8.18 59.42 -17.35
CA CYS A 539 -9.09 60.35 -18.01
C CYS A 539 -10.53 60.26 -17.53
N ASP A 540 -10.97 59.08 -17.12
CA ASP A 540 -12.30 58.86 -16.57
C ASP A 540 -12.33 58.94 -15.02
N GLY A 541 -11.15 58.93 -14.39
CA GLY A 541 -10.97 59.17 -12.98
C GLY A 541 -11.20 57.93 -12.12
N ASP A 542 -11.05 56.74 -12.68
CA ASP A 542 -11.24 55.44 -12.04
C ASP A 542 -10.00 54.96 -11.27
N GLY A 543 -8.89 55.70 -11.32
CA GLY A 543 -7.65 55.37 -10.64
C GLY A 543 -6.77 54.34 -11.35
N VAL A 544 -7.14 53.89 -12.54
CA VAL A 544 -6.30 53.18 -13.51
C VAL A 544 -5.73 54.22 -14.50
N SER A 545 -4.54 53.96 -15.03
CA SER A 545 -3.96 54.85 -16.03
C SER A 545 -4.40 54.41 -17.43
N ASN A 546 -4.64 55.35 -18.35
CA ASN A 546 -5.03 55.09 -19.74
C ASN A 546 -4.15 54.03 -20.43
N GLY A 547 -2.84 54.01 -20.16
CA GLY A 547 -1.92 53.04 -20.75
C GLY A 547 -2.02 51.62 -20.19
N THR A 548 -2.51 51.47 -18.96
CA THR A 548 -2.81 50.17 -18.34
C THR A 548 -4.09 49.61 -18.94
N GLU A 549 -5.12 50.44 -19.06
CA GLU A 549 -6.42 50.11 -19.65
C GLU A 549 -6.32 49.68 -21.11
N VAL A 550 -5.50 50.39 -21.90
CA VAL A 550 -5.19 49.97 -23.28
C VAL A 550 -4.48 48.61 -23.32
N GLY A 551 -3.71 48.29 -22.26
CA GLY A 551 -2.92 47.07 -22.15
C GLY A 551 -3.74 45.83 -21.78
N ASP A 552 -4.76 45.97 -20.93
CA ASP A 552 -5.67 44.90 -20.51
C ASP A 552 -7.00 44.90 -21.28
N GLY A 553 -7.29 45.98 -22.00
CA GLY A 553 -8.39 46.10 -22.97
C GLY A 553 -9.63 46.84 -22.46
N THR A 554 -9.51 47.58 -21.36
CA THR A 554 -10.57 48.44 -20.79
C THR A 554 -10.55 49.85 -21.42
N ASP A 555 -11.58 50.67 -21.19
CA ASP A 555 -11.82 51.92 -21.93
C ASP A 555 -11.46 53.19 -21.11
N PRO A 556 -10.39 53.93 -21.47
CA PRO A 556 -9.92 55.12 -20.74
C PRO A 556 -10.90 56.31 -20.64
N GLN A 557 -12.07 56.23 -21.26
CA GLN A 557 -13.14 57.23 -21.12
C GLN A 557 -14.37 56.73 -20.35
N ASP A 558 -14.45 55.42 -20.04
CA ASP A 558 -15.58 54.84 -19.35
C ASP A 558 -15.19 54.46 -17.91
N PRO A 559 -15.55 55.29 -16.91
CA PRO A 559 -15.14 55.09 -15.52
C PRO A 559 -15.66 53.81 -14.85
N CYS A 560 -16.44 53.01 -15.59
CA CYS A 560 -16.96 51.71 -15.16
C CYS A 560 -16.34 50.52 -15.92
N ASP A 561 -15.44 50.76 -16.87
CA ASP A 561 -14.73 49.72 -17.63
C ASP A 561 -13.25 49.73 -17.22
N PHE A 562 -12.89 48.93 -16.21
CA PHE A 562 -11.52 48.87 -15.68
C PHE A 562 -11.15 47.48 -15.15
N ASP A 563 -9.87 47.20 -14.87
CA ASP A 563 -9.48 46.00 -14.12
C ASP A 563 -9.26 46.37 -12.64
N VAL A 564 -10.05 45.78 -11.75
CA VAL A 564 -9.96 45.98 -10.30
C VAL A 564 -8.57 45.71 -9.72
N ASN A 565 -7.77 44.84 -10.35
CA ASN A 565 -6.39 44.54 -9.93
C ASN A 565 -5.39 45.62 -10.37
N SER A 566 -5.72 46.37 -11.42
CA SER A 566 -4.94 47.48 -11.96
C SER A 566 -5.26 48.81 -11.24
N GLN A 567 -6.35 48.85 -10.48
CA GLN A 567 -6.86 50.05 -9.83
C GLN A 567 -6.02 50.52 -8.64
N VAL A 568 -5.76 51.83 -8.58
CA VAL A 568 -5.15 52.49 -7.42
C VAL A 568 -6.19 53.38 -6.73
N ILE A 569 -6.85 52.85 -5.69
CA ILE A 569 -7.90 53.54 -4.91
C ILE A 569 -7.49 54.94 -4.38
N ALA A 570 -6.20 55.22 -4.20
CA ALA A 570 -5.75 56.54 -3.80
C ALA A 570 -5.91 57.62 -4.90
N ASN A 571 -6.11 57.21 -6.15
CA ASN A 571 -6.13 58.06 -7.33
C ASN A 571 -7.55 58.30 -7.89
N VAL A 572 -8.56 57.52 -7.47
CA VAL A 572 -9.94 57.70 -7.94
C VAL A 572 -10.48 59.11 -7.69
N THR A 573 -11.33 59.58 -8.60
CA THR A 573 -11.95 60.90 -8.51
C THR A 573 -13.25 60.89 -7.72
N SER A 574 -13.72 62.07 -7.29
CA SER A 574 -15.04 62.19 -6.64
C SER A 574 -16.21 61.87 -7.59
N THR A 575 -15.98 61.92 -8.91
CA THR A 575 -16.97 61.58 -9.92
C THR A 575 -17.17 60.08 -9.96
N TRP A 576 -16.06 59.32 -10.06
CA TRP A 576 -16.06 57.86 -9.96
C TRP A 576 -16.72 57.38 -8.65
N ASN A 577 -16.36 57.97 -7.50
CA ASN A 577 -16.97 57.63 -6.21
C ASN A 577 -18.50 57.80 -6.14
N SER A 578 -19.11 58.56 -7.07
CA SER A 578 -20.56 58.79 -7.10
C SER A 578 -21.29 57.95 -8.18
N LEU A 579 -20.56 57.16 -8.95
CA LEU A 579 -21.10 56.19 -9.91
C LEU A 579 -21.52 54.91 -9.20
N ASP A 580 -22.23 54.08 -9.94
CA ASP A 580 -22.79 52.77 -9.58
C ASP A 580 -22.59 51.94 -10.84
N CYS A 581 -21.42 51.31 -10.93
CA CYS A 581 -20.88 50.79 -12.19
C CYS A 581 -21.44 49.42 -12.57
N ASP A 582 -21.66 48.57 -11.58
CA ASP A 582 -22.29 47.27 -11.71
C ASP A 582 -23.84 47.35 -11.68
N GLY A 583 -24.40 48.48 -11.25
CA GLY A 583 -25.82 48.75 -11.25
C GLY A 583 -26.56 48.09 -10.09
N ASP A 584 -25.86 47.77 -9.01
CA ASP A 584 -26.40 47.14 -7.79
C ASP A 584 -27.13 48.16 -6.89
N GLY A 585 -26.96 49.46 -7.13
CA GLY A 585 -27.57 50.55 -6.36
C GLY A 585 -26.72 51.05 -5.18
N VAL A 586 -25.52 50.53 -4.98
CA VAL A 586 -24.47 51.09 -4.12
C VAL A 586 -23.59 52.01 -4.99
N THR A 587 -22.92 52.97 -4.37
CA THR A 587 -21.96 53.80 -5.13
C THR A 587 -20.55 53.24 -4.98
N ASN A 588 -19.72 53.34 -6.02
CA ASN A 588 -18.34 52.86 -5.98
C ASN A 588 -17.57 53.36 -4.74
N GLY A 589 -17.86 54.59 -4.29
CA GLY A 589 -17.23 55.15 -3.08
C GLY A 589 -17.72 54.53 -1.76
N ASP A 590 -18.98 54.10 -1.69
CA ASP A 590 -19.52 53.34 -0.55
C ASP A 590 -19.00 51.90 -0.57
N GLU A 591 -18.83 51.29 -1.74
CA GLU A 591 -18.26 49.94 -1.91
C GLU A 591 -16.80 49.88 -1.47
N VAL A 592 -16.00 50.89 -1.80
CA VAL A 592 -14.63 51.03 -1.28
C VAL A 592 -14.60 51.14 0.25
N ILE A 593 -15.62 51.74 0.87
CA ILE A 593 -15.74 51.83 2.33
C ILE A 593 -16.13 50.48 2.93
N ASP A 594 -17.03 49.76 2.26
CA ASP A 594 -17.59 48.49 2.71
C ASP A 594 -16.75 47.27 2.31
N MET A 595 -15.71 47.49 1.49
CA MET A 595 -14.81 46.48 0.92
C MET A 595 -15.51 45.51 -0.04
N THR A 596 -16.43 46.02 -0.84
CA THR A 596 -17.11 45.28 -1.92
C THR A 596 -16.61 45.73 -3.29
N ASP A 597 -16.82 44.92 -4.34
CA ASP A 597 -16.29 45.12 -5.70
C ASP A 597 -17.24 45.95 -6.59
N PRO A 598 -16.85 47.18 -7.01
CA PRO A 598 -17.67 48.05 -7.86
C PRO A 598 -17.99 47.56 -9.27
N GLN A 599 -17.51 46.39 -9.67
CA GLN A 599 -17.82 45.74 -10.93
C GLN A 599 -18.59 44.43 -10.78
N ASP A 600 -18.73 43.91 -9.56
CA ASP A 600 -19.49 42.69 -9.31
C ASP A 600 -20.87 43.02 -8.71
N PRO A 601 -21.94 42.99 -9.51
CA PRO A 601 -23.29 43.33 -9.06
C PRO A 601 -23.84 42.46 -7.92
N CYS A 602 -23.12 41.39 -7.55
CA CYS A 602 -23.46 40.51 -6.45
C CYS A 602 -22.56 40.68 -5.21
N ASP A 603 -21.50 41.48 -5.29
CA ASP A 603 -20.65 41.83 -4.14
C ASP A 603 -21.05 43.22 -3.64
N TYR A 604 -21.97 43.29 -2.67
CA TYR A 604 -22.42 44.57 -2.13
C TYR A 604 -22.88 44.44 -0.68
N VAL A 605 -23.16 45.57 -0.02
CA VAL A 605 -23.81 45.58 1.29
C VAL A 605 -25.20 46.17 1.16
N LEU A 606 -26.24 45.36 1.43
CA LEU A 606 -27.65 45.77 1.29
C LEU A 606 -28.00 47.06 2.06
N ALA A 607 -27.34 47.33 3.19
CA ALA A 607 -27.55 48.56 3.97
C ALA A 607 -27.00 49.83 3.29
N SER A 608 -26.10 49.69 2.32
CA SER A 608 -25.44 50.76 1.57
C SER A 608 -26.06 51.01 0.20
N GLN A 609 -27.03 50.19 -0.20
CA GLN A 609 -27.82 50.37 -1.43
C GLN A 609 -28.73 51.62 -1.29
N THR A 610 -28.21 52.78 -1.69
CA THR A 610 -28.89 54.07 -1.54
C THR A 610 -29.45 54.62 -2.85
N LEU A 611 -29.01 54.07 -3.99
CA LEU A 611 -29.55 54.34 -5.32
C LEU A 611 -30.62 53.29 -5.68
N THR A 612 -31.21 53.44 -6.86
CA THR A 612 -32.20 52.47 -7.36
C THR A 612 -31.44 51.47 -8.23
N PRO A 613 -31.46 50.16 -7.90
CA PRO A 613 -30.76 49.14 -8.67
C PRO A 613 -31.23 49.08 -10.12
N SER A 614 -30.36 48.56 -10.99
CA SER A 614 -30.61 48.44 -12.41
C SER A 614 -31.54 47.26 -12.74
N LEU A 615 -32.17 47.29 -13.92
CA LEU A 615 -32.93 46.15 -14.43
C LEU A 615 -32.06 44.92 -14.74
N ALA A 616 -30.74 45.11 -14.89
CA ALA A 616 -29.81 44.01 -15.08
C ALA A 616 -29.59 43.29 -13.75
N TRP A 617 -29.33 44.05 -12.68
CA TRP A 617 -29.26 43.56 -11.31
C TRP A 617 -30.55 42.86 -10.87
N GLU A 618 -31.73 43.45 -11.16
CA GLU A 618 -33.03 42.81 -10.83
C GLU A 618 -33.22 41.41 -11.48
N ALA A 619 -32.46 41.09 -12.54
CA ALA A 619 -32.53 39.81 -13.25
C ALA A 619 -31.40 38.84 -12.87
N LEU A 620 -30.45 39.26 -12.04
CA LEU A 620 -29.43 38.39 -11.44
C LEU A 620 -30.03 37.63 -10.26
N ASP A 621 -29.26 36.65 -9.80
CA ASP A 621 -29.56 35.73 -8.71
C ASP A 621 -28.23 35.61 -7.96
N CYS A 622 -28.02 36.50 -6.99
CA CYS A 622 -26.69 36.81 -6.44
C CYS A 622 -26.24 35.84 -5.36
N ASP A 623 -27.17 35.31 -4.57
CA ASP A 623 -26.93 34.23 -3.63
C ASP A 623 -27.02 32.85 -4.29
N GLY A 624 -27.58 32.79 -5.51
CA GLY A 624 -27.61 31.60 -6.33
C GLY A 624 -28.71 30.62 -5.93
N ASP A 625 -29.72 31.07 -5.20
CA ASP A 625 -30.81 30.28 -4.63
C ASP A 625 -31.90 29.90 -5.66
N GLY A 626 -31.79 30.42 -6.88
CA GLY A 626 -32.76 30.20 -7.95
C GLY A 626 -33.87 31.25 -8.01
N VAL A 627 -33.84 32.29 -7.19
CA VAL A 627 -34.76 33.43 -7.16
C VAL A 627 -33.99 34.66 -7.63
N SER A 628 -34.52 35.37 -8.62
CA SER A 628 -33.88 36.60 -9.05
C SER A 628 -34.04 37.73 -8.02
N ASN A 629 -33.03 38.60 -7.90
CA ASN A 629 -33.00 39.71 -6.94
C ASN A 629 -34.27 40.59 -7.00
N GLY A 630 -34.84 40.77 -8.20
CA GLY A 630 -36.08 41.51 -8.39
C GLY A 630 -37.33 40.82 -7.84
N VAL A 631 -37.36 39.48 -7.82
CA VAL A 631 -38.41 38.68 -7.17
C VAL A 631 -38.25 38.71 -5.66
N GLU A 632 -37.02 38.63 -5.17
CA GLU A 632 -36.72 38.66 -3.73
C GLU A 632 -37.13 39.97 -3.05
N ILE A 633 -36.93 41.10 -3.73
CA ILE A 633 -37.44 42.40 -3.25
C ILE A 633 -38.98 42.38 -3.11
N ILE A 634 -39.69 41.60 -3.94
CA ILE A 634 -41.16 41.57 -3.95
C ILE A 634 -41.73 40.73 -2.81
N ASP A 635 -41.15 39.58 -2.51
CA ASP A 635 -41.61 38.68 -1.44
C ASP A 635 -40.86 38.88 -0.10
N GLY A 636 -39.73 39.59 -0.13
CA GLY A 636 -39.04 40.16 1.02
C GLY A 636 -37.90 39.30 1.57
N THR A 637 -37.30 38.47 0.72
CA THR A 637 -36.12 37.63 0.97
C THR A 637 -34.82 38.44 0.78
N ASP A 638 -33.71 37.93 1.33
CA ASP A 638 -32.40 38.58 1.30
C ASP A 638 -31.56 38.11 0.12
N THR A 639 -31.29 39.04 -0.79
CA THR A 639 -30.60 38.89 -2.07
C THR A 639 -29.12 38.49 -2.00
N GLN A 640 -28.64 38.12 -0.82
CA GLN A 640 -27.28 37.64 -0.54
C GLN A 640 -27.24 36.41 0.39
N ASP A 641 -28.38 35.98 0.92
CA ASP A 641 -28.46 34.82 1.80
C ASP A 641 -29.19 33.68 1.08
N PRO A 642 -28.46 32.66 0.58
CA PRO A 642 -29.05 31.58 -0.20
C PRO A 642 -30.11 30.77 0.56
N CYS A 643 -30.21 30.97 1.87
CA CYS A 643 -31.16 30.29 2.74
C CYS A 643 -32.36 31.17 3.14
N ASP A 644 -32.32 32.47 2.89
CA ASP A 644 -33.48 33.33 3.09
C ASP A 644 -34.33 33.35 1.82
N LEU A 645 -34.94 32.22 1.43
CA LEU A 645 -35.74 32.13 0.21
C LEU A 645 -37.19 31.73 0.42
N VAL A 646 -38.05 32.11 -0.52
CA VAL A 646 -39.36 31.48 -0.71
C VAL A 646 -39.20 30.43 -1.79
N TYR A 647 -39.06 29.15 -1.41
CA TYR A 647 -38.78 28.04 -2.35
C TYR A 647 -39.71 27.98 -3.58
N THR A 648 -40.97 28.40 -3.46
CA THR A 648 -41.92 28.44 -4.60
C THR A 648 -41.74 29.64 -5.55
N SER A 649 -40.89 30.60 -5.22
CA SER A 649 -40.61 31.82 -5.98
C SER A 649 -39.48 31.67 -6.99
N GLN A 650 -38.75 30.55 -6.99
CA GLN A 650 -37.64 30.30 -7.92
C GLN A 650 -38.04 30.53 -9.38
N ASP A 651 -37.29 31.39 -10.06
CA ASP A 651 -37.49 31.76 -11.46
C ASP A 651 -36.21 31.70 -12.32
N THR A 652 -35.06 31.41 -11.70
CA THR A 652 -33.77 31.05 -12.32
C THR A 652 -33.40 29.59 -12.00
N ILE A 653 -32.15 29.19 -12.28
CA ILE A 653 -31.64 27.83 -11.96
C ILE A 653 -30.68 27.99 -10.78
N PRO A 654 -30.91 27.32 -9.63
CA PRO A 654 -30.02 27.38 -8.49
C PRO A 654 -28.57 27.00 -8.83
N THR A 655 -27.62 27.67 -8.20
CA THR A 655 -26.19 27.50 -8.42
C THR A 655 -25.55 26.58 -7.38
N THR A 656 -24.24 26.34 -7.51
CA THR A 656 -23.50 25.52 -6.55
C THR A 656 -23.38 26.14 -5.16
N VAL A 657 -23.62 27.44 -5.01
CA VAL A 657 -23.62 28.12 -3.70
C VAL A 657 -24.80 27.62 -2.88
N TRP A 658 -26.00 27.66 -3.46
CA TRP A 658 -27.21 27.13 -2.86
C TRP A 658 -27.16 25.61 -2.71
N THR A 659 -26.75 24.84 -3.73
CA THR A 659 -26.77 23.37 -3.61
C THR A 659 -25.81 22.81 -2.57
N ASN A 660 -24.76 23.55 -2.19
CA ASN A 660 -23.82 23.15 -1.14
C ASN A 660 -24.18 23.73 0.24
N SER A 661 -25.19 24.59 0.32
CA SER A 661 -25.70 25.13 1.58
C SER A 661 -26.66 24.15 2.23
N ASP A 662 -26.88 24.32 3.53
CA ASP A 662 -27.83 23.56 4.37
C ASP A 662 -28.71 24.62 5.05
N CYS A 663 -29.88 24.86 4.48
CA CYS A 663 -30.66 26.07 4.77
C CYS A 663 -31.63 25.95 5.94
N ASP A 664 -32.05 24.73 6.28
CA ASP A 664 -32.82 24.45 7.49
C ASP A 664 -31.96 23.89 8.63
N GLY A 665 -30.70 23.55 8.35
CA GLY A 665 -29.68 23.24 9.34
C GLY A 665 -29.78 21.81 9.87
N ASP A 666 -30.37 20.89 9.10
CA ASP A 666 -30.54 19.48 9.44
C ASP A 666 -29.31 18.60 9.15
N GLY A 667 -28.30 19.19 8.51
CA GLY A 667 -27.04 18.56 8.17
C GLY A 667 -27.00 17.90 6.78
N VAL A 668 -28.06 17.99 5.99
CA VAL A 668 -28.12 17.59 4.57
C VAL A 668 -27.95 18.84 3.70
N THR A 669 -27.23 18.71 2.57
CA THR A 669 -27.11 19.86 1.66
C THR A 669 -28.35 19.97 0.79
N ASN A 670 -28.76 21.19 0.46
CA ASN A 670 -29.92 21.46 -0.41
C ASN A 670 -29.85 20.68 -1.75
N GLY A 671 -28.65 20.45 -2.27
CA GLY A 671 -28.41 19.67 -3.48
C GLY A 671 -28.72 18.18 -3.31
N ASP A 672 -28.33 17.60 -2.18
CA ASP A 672 -28.64 16.22 -1.82
C ASP A 672 -30.13 16.05 -1.55
N GLU A 673 -30.76 17.00 -0.87
CA GLU A 673 -32.20 16.98 -0.61
C GLU A 673 -33.05 17.03 -1.88
N VAL A 674 -32.64 17.84 -2.87
CA VAL A 674 -33.30 17.84 -4.19
C VAL A 674 -33.17 16.49 -4.90
N ILE A 675 -32.08 15.76 -4.68
CA ILE A 675 -31.87 14.41 -5.22
C ILE A 675 -32.75 13.40 -4.49
N ASP A 676 -32.84 13.52 -3.17
CA ASP A 676 -33.61 12.64 -2.28
C ASP A 676 -35.11 12.91 -2.35
N GLY A 677 -35.50 14.09 -2.80
CA GLY A 677 -36.89 14.55 -2.86
C GLY A 677 -37.41 15.09 -1.52
N THR A 678 -36.51 15.46 -0.62
CA THR A 678 -36.78 16.17 0.65
C THR A 678 -36.79 17.69 0.43
N ASN A 679 -37.13 18.48 1.46
CA ASN A 679 -37.43 19.90 1.31
C ASN A 679 -36.35 20.78 1.96
N PRO A 680 -35.56 21.54 1.17
CA PRO A 680 -34.39 22.28 1.65
C PRO A 680 -34.58 23.46 2.61
N ILE A 681 -35.77 23.62 3.15
CA ILE A 681 -36.13 24.67 4.11
C ILE A 681 -37.00 24.13 5.25
N ASP A 682 -37.25 22.82 5.30
CA ASP A 682 -38.06 22.18 6.33
C ASP A 682 -37.17 21.22 7.13
N PRO A 683 -36.68 21.64 8.32
CA PRO A 683 -35.66 20.90 9.08
C PRO A 683 -36.08 19.51 9.57
N CYS A 684 -37.33 19.11 9.34
CA CYS A 684 -37.88 17.81 9.67
C CYS A 684 -38.21 16.96 8.44
N ASP A 685 -37.90 17.41 7.23
CA ASP A 685 -38.08 16.69 5.98
C ASP A 685 -36.69 16.41 5.40
N PHE A 686 -36.01 15.36 5.88
CA PHE A 686 -34.63 15.04 5.49
C PHE A 686 -34.35 13.54 5.50
N MET A 687 -33.21 13.13 4.95
CA MET A 687 -32.77 11.72 4.94
C MET A 687 -31.54 11.56 5.84
N LEU A 688 -31.68 10.84 6.95
CA LEU A 688 -30.62 10.66 7.97
C LEU A 688 -29.31 10.10 7.39
N GLU A 689 -29.39 9.26 6.36
CA GLU A 689 -28.22 8.66 5.69
C GLU A 689 -27.39 9.65 4.85
N ASN A 690 -27.94 10.82 4.52
CA ASN A 690 -27.30 11.86 3.71
C ASN A 690 -26.90 13.10 4.52
N VAL A 691 -26.95 13.01 5.86
CA VAL A 691 -26.37 14.02 6.75
C VAL A 691 -24.85 14.03 6.59
N THR A 692 -24.33 15.06 5.93
CA THR A 692 -22.91 15.21 5.59
C THR A 692 -22.27 16.49 6.14
N VAL A 693 -23.07 17.44 6.62
CA VAL A 693 -22.63 18.67 7.26
C VAL A 693 -23.13 18.79 8.71
N PRO A 694 -22.51 19.63 9.56
CA PRO A 694 -22.93 19.75 10.96
C PRO A 694 -24.30 20.41 11.11
N GLN A 695 -25.17 19.78 11.88
CA GLN A 695 -26.49 20.30 12.26
C GLN A 695 -26.41 21.59 13.09
N THR A 696 -27.47 22.40 13.02
CA THR A 696 -27.58 23.66 13.76
C THR A 696 -28.22 23.50 15.14
N MET A 697 -27.93 24.43 16.05
CA MET A 697 -28.61 24.49 17.35
C MET A 697 -30.12 24.74 17.25
N ALA A 698 -30.61 25.24 16.11
CA ALA A 698 -32.04 25.42 15.89
C ALA A 698 -32.71 24.08 15.61
N TRP A 699 -32.11 23.27 14.75
CA TRP A 699 -32.49 21.89 14.49
C TRP A 699 -32.41 21.01 15.75
N GLU A 700 -31.31 21.10 16.51
CA GLU A 700 -31.12 20.34 17.77
C GLU A 700 -32.24 20.56 18.81
N ALA A 701 -32.96 21.69 18.72
CA ALA A 701 -34.03 22.05 19.66
C ALA A 701 -35.45 21.73 19.14
N LEU A 702 -35.56 21.21 17.91
CA LEU A 702 -36.82 20.70 17.36
C LEU A 702 -37.09 19.29 17.87
N ASP A 703 -38.31 18.83 17.60
CA ASP A 703 -38.87 17.50 17.91
C ASP A 703 -39.67 17.16 16.65
N CYS A 704 -38.99 16.53 15.69
CA CYS A 704 -39.46 16.43 14.31
C CYS A 704 -40.52 15.34 14.12
N ASP A 705 -40.41 14.26 14.87
CA ASP A 705 -41.34 13.14 14.88
C ASP A 705 -42.48 13.31 15.92
N GLY A 706 -42.33 14.25 16.85
CA GLY A 706 -43.34 14.61 17.84
C GLY A 706 -43.40 13.66 19.02
N ASP A 707 -42.33 12.92 19.31
CA ASP A 707 -42.25 11.93 20.38
C ASP A 707 -41.98 12.56 21.77
N GLY A 708 -41.59 13.84 21.78
CA GLY A 708 -41.28 14.63 22.97
C GLY A 708 -39.81 14.59 23.40
N VAL A 709 -38.91 14.02 22.62
CA VAL A 709 -37.45 14.14 22.73
C VAL A 709 -36.99 15.15 21.67
N SER A 710 -36.10 16.07 22.03
CA SER A 710 -35.53 16.96 21.03
C SER A 710 -34.50 16.23 20.15
N ASN A 711 -34.43 16.55 18.85
CA ASN A 711 -33.49 15.98 17.88
C ASN A 711 -32.03 15.91 18.41
N GLY A 712 -31.58 16.94 19.12
CA GLY A 712 -30.22 16.99 19.66
C GLY A 712 -29.95 16.02 20.81
N ILE A 713 -30.99 15.59 21.54
CA ILE A 713 -30.89 14.53 22.56
C ILE A 713 -30.90 13.16 21.90
N GLU A 714 -31.74 12.98 20.88
CA GLU A 714 -31.84 11.74 20.10
C GLU A 714 -30.52 11.37 19.43
N VAL A 715 -29.84 12.35 18.83
CA VAL A 715 -28.48 12.15 18.30
C VAL A 715 -27.48 11.71 19.38
N VAL A 716 -27.68 12.13 20.65
CA VAL A 716 -26.78 11.82 21.76
C VAL A 716 -27.02 10.42 22.35
N ASP A 717 -28.26 9.98 22.46
CA ASP A 717 -28.61 8.65 22.97
C ASP A 717 -28.85 7.59 21.88
N GLY A 718 -28.81 8.01 20.61
CA GLY A 718 -28.71 7.16 19.43
C GLY A 718 -30.04 6.80 18.80
N THR A 719 -31.10 7.57 19.05
CA THR A 719 -32.45 7.37 18.49
C THR A 719 -32.66 8.24 17.24
N ASP A 720 -33.61 7.86 16.38
CA ASP A 720 -33.91 8.50 15.09
C ASP A 720 -34.88 9.69 15.23
N PRO A 721 -34.45 10.94 14.94
CA PRO A 721 -35.29 12.14 15.05
C PRO A 721 -36.52 12.21 14.13
N LEU A 722 -36.69 11.23 13.23
CA LEU A 722 -37.80 11.14 12.30
C LEU A 722 -38.74 9.95 12.60
N ASP A 723 -38.42 9.10 13.57
CA ASP A 723 -39.22 7.94 13.96
C ASP A 723 -39.75 8.05 15.38
N GLN A 724 -41.01 8.45 15.48
CA GLN A 724 -41.78 8.63 16.71
C GLN A 724 -41.84 7.40 17.66
N CYS A 725 -41.36 6.22 17.24
CA CYS A 725 -41.24 5.03 18.06
C CYS A 725 -39.80 4.61 18.36
N ASP A 726 -38.80 5.20 17.71
CA ASP A 726 -37.40 5.05 18.09
C ASP A 726 -37.06 6.15 19.10
N LEU A 727 -37.32 5.88 20.37
CA LEU A 727 -37.05 6.84 21.44
C LEU A 727 -36.59 6.19 22.72
N ASN A 728 -35.84 6.97 23.50
CA ASN A 728 -35.65 6.68 24.91
C ASN A 728 -36.67 7.46 25.73
N VAL A 729 -37.68 6.79 26.27
CA VAL A 729 -38.76 7.41 27.05
C VAL A 729 -38.23 8.21 28.25
N SER A 730 -37.06 7.88 28.80
CA SER A 730 -36.44 8.63 29.89
C SER A 730 -35.77 9.95 29.46
N SER A 731 -35.54 10.13 28.16
CA SER A 731 -34.90 11.29 27.53
C SER A 731 -35.89 12.38 27.11
N GLN A 732 -37.20 12.13 27.15
CA GLN A 732 -38.24 13.12 26.83
C GLN A 732 -38.06 14.41 27.63
N ASP A 733 -37.76 15.51 26.94
CA ASP A 733 -37.52 16.84 27.49
C ASP A 733 -38.58 17.87 27.05
N LEU A 734 -39.35 17.52 26.02
CA LEU A 734 -40.48 18.27 25.48
C LEU A 734 -41.80 17.57 25.81
N THR A 735 -42.91 18.07 25.26
CA THR A 735 -44.24 17.48 25.48
C THR A 735 -44.62 16.69 24.24
N PRO A 736 -44.79 15.36 24.34
CA PRO A 736 -45.13 14.52 23.19
C PRO A 736 -46.42 14.98 22.49
N SER A 737 -46.45 14.78 21.18
CA SER A 737 -47.54 15.15 20.30
C SER A 737 -48.83 14.36 20.59
N ALA A 738 -49.95 14.83 20.05
CA ALA A 738 -51.22 14.10 20.18
C ALA A 738 -51.26 12.84 19.29
N ASP A 739 -50.43 12.79 18.25
CA ASP A 739 -50.36 11.65 17.34
C ASP A 739 -49.53 10.54 17.98
N TRP A 740 -48.39 10.85 18.61
CA TRP A 740 -47.60 9.92 19.44
C TRP A 740 -48.45 9.29 20.55
N GLN A 741 -49.27 10.09 21.25
CA GLN A 741 -50.15 9.59 22.31
C GLN A 741 -51.19 8.53 21.88
N LEU A 742 -51.52 8.47 20.58
CA LEU A 742 -52.49 7.51 20.04
C LEU A 742 -51.82 6.31 19.36
N LEU A 743 -50.50 6.35 19.26
CA LEU A 743 -49.69 5.28 18.72
C LEU A 743 -49.48 4.19 19.77
N ASP A 744 -48.99 3.06 19.29
CA ASP A 744 -48.71 1.81 20.00
C ASP A 744 -47.37 1.38 19.42
N CYS A 745 -46.30 1.85 20.06
CA CYS A 745 -44.97 1.90 19.44
C CYS A 745 -44.22 0.57 19.50
N ASP A 746 -44.46 -0.23 20.53
CA ASP A 746 -43.94 -1.59 20.66
C ASP A 746 -44.93 -2.66 20.17
N GLY A 747 -46.11 -2.25 19.72
CA GLY A 747 -47.11 -3.16 19.18
C GLY A 747 -47.71 -4.09 20.24
N ASP A 748 -47.56 -3.82 21.53
CA ASP A 748 -48.13 -4.64 22.60
C ASP A 748 -49.67 -4.57 22.64
N GLY A 749 -50.29 -3.71 21.83
CA GLY A 749 -51.74 -3.52 21.79
C GLY A 749 -52.26 -2.48 22.78
N VAL A 750 -51.37 -1.74 23.44
CA VAL A 750 -51.63 -0.63 24.36
C VAL A 750 -51.10 0.65 23.69
N THR A 751 -51.85 1.75 23.82
CA THR A 751 -51.35 3.02 23.27
C THR A 751 -50.37 3.68 24.23
N ASN A 752 -49.39 4.41 23.72
CA ASN A 752 -48.38 5.14 24.50
C ASN A 752 -48.99 6.00 25.62
N ALA A 753 -50.16 6.62 25.40
CA ALA A 753 -50.85 7.41 26.43
C ALA A 753 -51.43 6.56 27.58
N ASP A 754 -51.91 5.35 27.28
CA ASP A 754 -52.45 4.42 28.27
C ASP A 754 -51.30 3.79 29.07
N GLU A 755 -50.17 3.50 28.42
CA GLU A 755 -48.98 2.99 29.09
C GLU A 755 -48.34 4.00 30.04
N VAL A 756 -48.19 5.26 29.61
CA VAL A 756 -47.76 6.34 30.50
C VAL A 756 -48.71 6.50 31.70
N ALA A 757 -50.00 6.21 31.52
CA ALA A 757 -50.98 6.26 32.61
C ALA A 757 -50.89 5.05 33.56
N ASP A 758 -50.58 3.88 33.03
CA ASP A 758 -50.43 2.62 33.75
C ASP A 758 -49.04 2.42 34.37
N GLY A 759 -48.06 3.21 33.91
CA GLY A 759 -46.67 3.17 34.35
C GLY A 759 -45.84 2.08 33.69
N THR A 760 -46.27 1.62 32.51
CA THR A 760 -45.56 0.72 31.61
C THR A 760 -44.77 1.51 30.55
N ASN A 761 -43.92 0.86 29.77
CA ASN A 761 -42.97 1.51 28.88
C ASN A 761 -43.39 1.44 27.40
N PRO A 762 -43.71 2.57 26.76
CA PRO A 762 -44.18 2.64 25.35
C PRO A 762 -43.31 2.08 24.23
N THR A 763 -42.16 1.52 24.54
CA THR A 763 -41.21 0.99 23.57
C THR A 763 -40.72 -0.40 23.96
N ASP A 764 -41.31 -1.02 24.99
CA ASP A 764 -40.92 -2.33 25.48
C ASP A 764 -42.11 -3.28 25.36
N PRO A 765 -42.15 -4.13 24.32
CA PRO A 765 -43.30 -4.97 24.03
C PRO A 765 -43.66 -5.97 25.15
N CYS A 766 -42.77 -6.13 26.13
CA CYS A 766 -42.94 -7.03 27.28
C CYS A 766 -43.31 -6.31 28.57
N ASP A 767 -43.24 -4.98 28.63
CA ASP A 767 -43.68 -4.19 29.78
C ASP A 767 -45.08 -3.67 29.54
N PHE A 768 -46.10 -4.51 29.72
CA PHE A 768 -47.49 -4.12 29.47
C PHE A 768 -48.49 -4.66 30.48
N ILE A 769 -49.72 -4.14 30.41
CA ILE A 769 -50.86 -4.67 31.16
C ILE A 769 -51.87 -5.25 30.19
N VAL A 770 -52.04 -6.58 30.20
CA VAL A 770 -53.01 -7.32 29.36
C VAL A 770 -54.43 -6.71 29.39
N ALA A 771 -54.86 -6.15 30.53
CA ALA A 771 -56.19 -5.54 30.65
C ALA A 771 -56.33 -4.17 29.93
N SER A 772 -55.21 -3.55 29.57
CA SER A 772 -55.10 -2.26 28.89
C SER A 772 -54.85 -2.39 27.39
N GLN A 773 -54.67 -3.62 26.89
CA GLN A 773 -54.65 -3.90 25.46
C GLN A 773 -56.01 -3.56 24.83
N THR A 774 -56.06 -2.46 24.08
CA THR A 774 -57.28 -1.96 23.43
C THR A 774 -57.17 -1.83 21.92
N THR A 775 -55.95 -1.95 21.37
CA THR A 775 -55.64 -2.06 19.94
C THR A 775 -55.31 -3.52 19.58
N THR A 776 -54.89 -3.74 18.34
CA THR A 776 -54.44 -5.06 17.87
C THR A 776 -52.93 -5.14 18.01
N VAL A 777 -52.42 -6.20 18.61
CA VAL A 777 -50.97 -6.43 18.74
C VAL A 777 -50.26 -6.41 17.38
N GLY A 778 -49.04 -5.88 17.37
CA GLY A 778 -48.21 -5.52 16.22
C GLY A 778 -47.00 -6.42 16.03
N GLY A 779 -46.06 -6.00 15.17
CA GLY A 779 -44.90 -6.79 14.78
C GLY A 779 -43.93 -7.04 15.93
N ASP A 780 -43.52 -5.98 16.62
CA ASP A 780 -42.47 -6.07 17.64
C ASP A 780 -42.91 -6.91 18.85
N PHE A 781 -44.17 -6.76 19.29
CA PHE A 781 -44.78 -7.70 20.24
C PHE A 781 -44.77 -9.15 19.75
N ASN A 782 -45.12 -9.42 18.49
CA ASN A 782 -45.15 -10.80 18.00
C ASN A 782 -43.76 -11.41 17.86
N ASP A 783 -42.73 -10.59 17.60
CA ASP A 783 -41.34 -11.03 17.44
C ASP A 783 -40.60 -11.14 18.81
N ALA A 784 -41.12 -10.50 19.86
CA ALA A 784 -40.58 -10.59 21.21
C ALA A 784 -40.85 -11.95 21.86
N ASP A 785 -40.00 -12.33 22.82
CA ASP A 785 -40.13 -13.48 23.71
C ASP A 785 -40.15 -12.94 25.15
N CYS A 786 -41.34 -12.70 25.69
CA CYS A 786 -41.50 -11.91 26.91
C CYS A 786 -41.29 -12.69 28.20
N ASP A 787 -41.47 -14.00 28.19
CA ASP A 787 -41.20 -14.87 29.33
C ASP A 787 -39.86 -15.62 29.20
N GLY A 788 -39.18 -15.46 28.07
CA GLY A 788 -37.81 -15.88 27.84
C GLY A 788 -37.67 -17.37 27.66
N ASP A 789 -38.71 -18.06 27.20
CA ASP A 789 -38.73 -19.50 26.99
C ASP A 789 -38.22 -19.92 25.62
N GLY A 790 -37.83 -18.98 24.75
CA GLY A 790 -37.32 -19.26 23.41
C GLY A 790 -38.38 -19.29 22.31
N VAL A 791 -39.67 -19.13 22.64
CA VAL A 791 -40.78 -19.01 21.70
C VAL A 791 -41.20 -17.54 21.60
N THR A 792 -41.46 -17.06 20.39
CA THR A 792 -41.94 -15.68 20.23
C THR A 792 -43.42 -15.59 20.60
N ASN A 793 -43.85 -14.48 21.19
CA ASN A 793 -45.25 -14.26 21.57
C ASN A 793 -46.22 -14.49 20.39
N GLY A 794 -45.79 -14.19 19.17
CA GLY A 794 -46.56 -14.43 17.95
C GLY A 794 -46.76 -15.91 17.64
N ASP A 795 -45.70 -16.72 17.80
CA ASP A 795 -45.77 -18.18 17.66
C ASP A 795 -46.59 -18.80 18.79
N GLU A 796 -46.48 -18.28 20.01
CA GLU A 796 -47.28 -18.74 21.13
C GLU A 796 -48.77 -18.46 20.98
N ILE A 797 -49.14 -17.29 20.43
CA ILE A 797 -50.54 -17.01 20.06
C ILE A 797 -51.06 -18.02 19.02
N ILE A 798 -50.20 -18.49 18.11
CA ILE A 798 -50.55 -19.49 17.09
C ILE A 798 -50.70 -20.87 17.73
N ASP A 799 -49.77 -21.25 18.58
CA ASP A 799 -49.69 -22.54 19.25
C ASP A 799 -50.69 -22.68 20.41
N GLY A 800 -51.17 -21.54 20.91
CA GLY A 800 -52.15 -21.42 21.98
C GLY A 800 -51.55 -21.49 23.39
N THR A 801 -50.25 -21.21 23.51
CA THR A 801 -49.48 -21.07 24.74
C THR A 801 -49.55 -19.62 25.27
N ASP A 802 -49.07 -19.37 26.50
CA ASP A 802 -49.21 -18.07 27.19
C ASP A 802 -47.88 -17.30 27.19
N PRO A 803 -47.79 -16.15 26.47
CA PRO A 803 -46.55 -15.37 26.33
C PRO A 803 -45.97 -14.69 27.57
N ASN A 804 -46.42 -15.09 28.75
CA ASN A 804 -45.98 -14.59 30.05
C ASN A 804 -45.73 -15.73 31.05
N ASP A 805 -45.76 -16.99 30.61
CA ASP A 805 -45.58 -18.18 31.44
C ASP A 805 -44.53 -19.10 30.81
N SER A 806 -43.27 -18.93 31.21
CA SER A 806 -42.10 -19.61 30.63
C SER A 806 -42.11 -21.15 30.68
N CYS A 807 -43.14 -21.77 31.27
CA CYS A 807 -43.35 -23.22 31.29
C CYS A 807 -44.55 -23.68 30.44
N ASP A 808 -45.29 -22.76 29.82
CA ASP A 808 -46.37 -23.06 28.88
C ASP A 808 -45.85 -22.79 27.46
N PHE A 809 -45.15 -23.75 26.85
CA PHE A 809 -44.54 -23.56 25.53
C PHE A 809 -44.62 -24.84 24.70
N ILE A 810 -44.10 -24.82 23.46
CA ILE A 810 -43.88 -26.03 22.67
C ILE A 810 -42.40 -26.11 22.31
N THR A 811 -41.70 -27.15 22.76
CA THR A 811 -40.24 -27.33 22.56
C THR A 811 -39.83 -27.22 21.08
N ALA A 812 -40.67 -27.68 20.15
CA ALA A 812 -40.40 -27.58 18.70
C ALA A 812 -40.55 -26.16 18.12
N SER A 813 -41.18 -25.24 18.85
CA SER A 813 -41.43 -23.84 18.46
C SER A 813 -40.39 -22.88 19.06
N GLN A 814 -39.48 -23.38 19.91
CA GLN A 814 -38.34 -22.61 20.39
C GLN A 814 -37.41 -22.28 19.22
N THR A 815 -37.41 -21.02 18.80
CA THR A 815 -36.63 -20.54 17.64
C THR A 815 -35.68 -19.40 18.00
N VAL A 816 -35.80 -18.83 19.20
CA VAL A 816 -34.89 -17.84 19.76
C VAL A 816 -34.18 -18.38 21.00
N ASP A 817 -33.12 -17.68 21.45
CA ASP A 817 -32.32 -18.11 22.60
C ASP A 817 -33.09 -17.95 23.92
N THR A 818 -33.05 -18.97 24.78
CA THR A 818 -33.74 -18.98 26.08
C THR A 818 -33.04 -18.12 27.15
N SER A 819 -33.82 -17.59 28.09
CA SER A 819 -33.34 -16.72 29.18
C SER A 819 -32.66 -17.45 30.34
N ASP A 820 -31.94 -16.70 31.18
CA ASP A 820 -31.36 -17.22 32.42
C ASP A 820 -32.43 -17.52 33.50
N GLU A 821 -33.55 -16.80 33.46
CA GLU A 821 -34.73 -17.05 34.29
C GLU A 821 -35.38 -18.39 33.92
N TYR A 822 -35.68 -18.62 32.64
CA TYR A 822 -36.19 -19.90 32.12
C TYR A 822 -35.26 -21.06 32.51
N GLY A 823 -33.95 -20.90 32.31
CA GLY A 823 -32.98 -21.96 32.59
C GLY A 823 -32.92 -22.42 34.05
N GLN A 824 -33.48 -21.66 35.00
CA GLN A 824 -33.55 -22.02 36.43
C GLN A 824 -34.87 -22.68 36.84
N LEU A 825 -35.87 -22.70 35.96
CA LEU A 825 -37.13 -23.38 36.18
C LEU A 825 -36.96 -24.89 36.00
N ASP A 826 -37.95 -25.63 36.50
CA ASP A 826 -38.14 -27.08 36.40
C ASP A 826 -39.61 -27.22 35.99
N CYS A 827 -39.84 -27.16 34.68
CA CYS A 827 -41.18 -26.95 34.12
C CYS A 827 -42.04 -28.21 34.12
N ASP A 828 -41.43 -29.39 33.97
CA ASP A 828 -42.11 -30.68 34.00
C ASP A 828 -42.13 -31.31 35.41
N GLY A 829 -41.35 -30.77 36.35
CA GLY A 829 -41.36 -31.15 37.74
C GLY A 829 -40.64 -32.45 38.03
N ASP A 830 -39.70 -32.87 37.19
CA ASP A 830 -38.90 -34.07 37.36
C ASP A 830 -37.72 -33.87 38.34
N GLY A 831 -37.43 -32.63 38.72
CA GLY A 831 -36.35 -32.26 39.62
C GLY A 831 -35.02 -31.92 38.93
N VAL A 832 -35.01 -31.80 37.60
CA VAL A 832 -33.94 -31.25 36.77
C VAL A 832 -34.38 -29.85 36.32
N SER A 833 -33.43 -28.91 36.25
CA SER A 833 -33.76 -27.59 35.72
C SER A 833 -33.70 -27.58 34.18
N ASN A 834 -34.51 -26.78 33.51
CA ASN A 834 -34.54 -26.66 32.04
C ASN A 834 -33.14 -26.50 31.42
N ARG A 835 -32.24 -25.70 32.02
CA ARG A 835 -30.86 -25.53 31.51
C ARG A 835 -30.01 -26.80 31.63
N GLN A 836 -30.24 -27.60 32.66
CA GLN A 836 -29.53 -28.87 32.86
C GLN A 836 -30.07 -29.92 31.88
N GLU A 837 -31.35 -29.89 31.56
CA GLU A 837 -31.96 -30.73 30.53
C GLU A 837 -31.48 -30.39 29.12
N GLU A 838 -31.31 -29.10 28.79
CA GLU A 838 -30.66 -28.67 27.55
C GLU A 838 -29.22 -29.23 27.41
N ILE A 839 -28.49 -29.31 28.53
CA ILE A 839 -27.13 -29.87 28.56
C ILE A 839 -27.15 -31.38 28.37
N ASP A 840 -28.12 -32.05 28.99
CA ASP A 840 -28.28 -33.50 28.98
C ASP A 840 -28.98 -34.00 27.71
N GLY A 841 -29.63 -33.10 26.96
CA GLY A 841 -30.39 -33.41 25.75
C GLY A 841 -31.77 -33.99 26.04
N THR A 842 -32.35 -33.67 27.19
CA THR A 842 -33.67 -34.14 27.65
C THR A 842 -34.73 -33.04 27.50
N ASP A 843 -36.02 -33.40 27.54
CA ASP A 843 -37.13 -32.50 27.18
C ASP A 843 -37.78 -31.85 28.42
N PRO A 844 -37.64 -30.51 28.62
CA PRO A 844 -38.14 -29.79 29.81
C PRO A 844 -39.66 -29.75 30.01
N GLN A 845 -40.42 -30.40 29.14
CA GLN A 845 -41.87 -30.56 29.22
C GLN A 845 -42.32 -32.01 29.42
N ASP A 846 -41.40 -32.98 29.36
CA ASP A 846 -41.70 -34.39 29.53
C ASP A 846 -41.03 -34.91 30.81
N PRO A 847 -41.78 -35.09 31.91
CA PRO A 847 -41.23 -35.50 33.20
C PRO A 847 -40.56 -36.89 33.19
N CYS A 848 -40.69 -37.66 32.11
CA CYS A 848 -40.00 -38.93 31.92
C CYS A 848 -38.74 -38.83 31.06
N SER A 849 -38.43 -37.64 30.54
CA SER A 849 -37.25 -37.33 29.77
C SER A 849 -36.21 -36.66 30.68
N TYR A 850 -35.34 -37.45 31.31
CA TYR A 850 -34.30 -36.90 32.18
C TYR A 850 -33.10 -37.83 32.29
N GLU A 851 -31.93 -37.30 32.65
CA GLU A 851 -30.78 -38.11 33.01
C GLU A 851 -30.76 -38.33 34.53
N ALA A 852 -30.85 -39.60 34.97
CA ALA A 852 -30.95 -39.95 36.39
C ALA A 852 -29.78 -39.39 37.26
N ILE A 853 -28.62 -39.09 36.66
CA ILE A 853 -27.48 -38.48 37.35
C ILE A 853 -27.66 -36.98 37.66
N SER A 854 -28.52 -36.30 36.92
CA SER A 854 -28.77 -34.86 36.99
C SER A 854 -29.98 -34.51 37.84
N GLN A 855 -30.82 -35.49 38.13
CA GLN A 855 -32.05 -35.35 38.91
C GLN A 855 -31.79 -35.02 40.39
N ASP A 856 -32.47 -33.98 40.90
CA ASP A 856 -32.64 -33.75 42.34
C ASP A 856 -33.98 -34.32 42.82
N LEU A 857 -33.94 -35.54 43.36
CA LEU A 857 -35.10 -36.23 43.95
C LEU A 857 -35.82 -35.45 45.09
N VAL A 858 -35.21 -34.38 45.64
CA VAL A 858 -35.87 -33.50 46.62
C VAL A 858 -36.66 -32.38 45.92
N ALA A 859 -36.28 -32.01 44.71
CA ALA A 859 -36.94 -31.03 43.86
C ALA A 859 -38.09 -31.65 43.04
N ALA A 860 -37.96 -32.93 42.67
CA ALA A 860 -38.99 -33.68 41.96
C ALA A 860 -40.38 -33.57 42.61
N THR A 861 -41.39 -33.38 41.77
CA THR A 861 -42.75 -33.12 42.18
C THR A 861 -43.50 -34.40 42.52
N GLY A 862 -44.60 -34.26 43.26
CA GLY A 862 -45.50 -35.38 43.52
C GLY A 862 -46.28 -35.84 42.28
N GLU A 863 -46.19 -35.15 41.15
CA GLU A 863 -46.77 -35.60 39.87
C GLU A 863 -45.82 -36.60 39.22
N TRP A 864 -44.52 -36.29 39.16
CA TRP A 864 -43.45 -37.21 38.76
C TRP A 864 -43.47 -38.52 39.56
N ASP A 865 -43.63 -38.45 40.90
CA ASP A 865 -43.69 -39.63 41.77
C ASP A 865 -44.72 -40.69 41.32
N ASN A 866 -45.83 -40.27 40.70
CA ASN A 866 -46.94 -41.15 40.32
C ASN A 866 -46.92 -41.55 38.84
N LEU A 867 -45.93 -41.10 38.07
CA LEU A 867 -45.71 -41.55 36.69
C LEU A 867 -45.05 -42.93 36.68
N ASP A 868 -45.14 -43.59 35.54
CA ASP A 868 -44.57 -44.89 35.18
C ASP A 868 -43.80 -44.61 33.89
N CYS A 869 -42.53 -44.22 34.05
CA CYS A 869 -41.76 -43.59 32.98
C CYS A 869 -41.16 -44.57 31.98
N ASP A 870 -40.88 -45.80 32.41
CA ASP A 870 -40.40 -46.87 31.55
C ASP A 870 -41.54 -47.78 31.02
N GLY A 871 -42.76 -47.61 31.53
CA GLY A 871 -43.96 -48.30 31.06
C GLY A 871 -44.09 -49.72 31.59
N ASP A 872 -43.29 -50.11 32.59
CA ASP A 872 -43.24 -51.45 33.16
C ASP A 872 -44.45 -51.79 34.07
N GLY A 873 -45.32 -50.81 34.35
CA GLY A 873 -46.48 -50.95 35.21
C GLY A 873 -46.24 -50.65 36.70
N VAL A 874 -45.07 -50.12 37.06
CA VAL A 874 -44.67 -49.67 38.39
C VAL A 874 -44.44 -48.15 38.35
N SER A 875 -44.99 -47.42 39.32
CA SER A 875 -44.74 -45.98 39.36
C SER A 875 -43.34 -45.66 39.89
N ASN A 876 -42.72 -44.57 39.44
CA ASN A 876 -41.39 -44.11 39.86
C ASN A 876 -41.17 -44.17 41.38
N ILE A 877 -42.16 -43.78 42.19
CA ILE A 877 -42.04 -43.84 43.66
C ILE A 877 -42.04 -45.27 44.22
N ASP A 878 -42.80 -46.18 43.62
CA ASP A 878 -42.88 -47.58 44.03
C ASP A 878 -41.62 -48.34 43.58
N GLU A 879 -40.93 -47.88 42.56
CA GLU A 879 -39.62 -48.40 42.14
C GLU A 879 -38.48 -47.95 43.04
N LEU A 880 -38.43 -46.65 43.36
CA LEU A 880 -37.45 -46.11 44.30
C LEU A 880 -37.70 -46.60 45.74
N LEU A 881 -38.97 -46.83 46.10
CA LEU A 881 -39.40 -47.30 47.42
C LEU A 881 -40.39 -48.48 47.33
N PRO A 882 -39.91 -49.69 47.01
CA PRO A 882 -40.73 -50.89 46.84
C PRO A 882 -41.70 -51.15 48.00
N PRO A 883 -43.02 -51.22 47.74
CA PRO A 883 -44.04 -51.39 48.78
C PRO A 883 -43.94 -52.76 49.47
N ASN A 884 -43.41 -53.78 48.78
CA ASN A 884 -43.12 -55.12 49.32
C ASN A 884 -41.80 -55.18 50.13
N GLY A 885 -40.98 -54.12 50.11
CA GLY A 885 -39.65 -54.07 50.71
C GLY A 885 -38.56 -54.80 49.91
N GLY A 886 -38.80 -55.00 48.61
CA GLY A 886 -37.86 -55.51 47.61
C GLY A 886 -36.68 -54.57 47.35
N THR A 887 -35.85 -54.94 46.38
CA THR A 887 -34.75 -54.10 45.90
C THR A 887 -35.32 -52.97 45.06
N PRO A 888 -34.89 -51.70 45.25
CA PRO A 888 -35.29 -50.62 44.37
C PRO A 888 -34.93 -50.91 42.92
N THR A 889 -35.84 -50.55 42.03
CA THR A 889 -35.74 -50.65 40.57
C THR A 889 -35.47 -49.27 39.97
N ASP A 890 -35.18 -49.21 38.68
CA ASP A 890 -34.75 -47.99 38.00
C ASP A 890 -35.89 -47.44 37.12
N PRO A 891 -36.45 -46.25 37.43
CA PRO A 891 -37.61 -45.70 36.72
C PRO A 891 -37.45 -45.33 35.25
N GLN A 892 -36.31 -45.66 34.64
CA GLN A 892 -36.07 -45.50 33.22
C GLN A 892 -35.67 -46.81 32.53
N ASP A 893 -35.52 -47.92 33.26
CA ASP A 893 -35.09 -49.20 32.72
C ASP A 893 -36.24 -50.22 32.79
N PRO A 894 -36.99 -50.40 31.69
CA PRO A 894 -38.18 -51.26 31.65
C PRO A 894 -37.90 -52.73 31.99
N CYS A 895 -36.64 -53.17 31.87
CA CYS A 895 -36.23 -54.54 32.18
C CYS A 895 -35.69 -54.71 33.60
N ASN A 896 -35.57 -53.62 34.36
CA ASN A 896 -35.21 -53.65 35.77
C ASN A 896 -36.48 -53.55 36.62
N VAL A 897 -37.43 -54.47 36.45
CA VAL A 897 -38.73 -54.42 37.15
C VAL A 897 -38.87 -55.51 38.22
N ASP A 898 -39.52 -55.18 39.34
CA ASP A 898 -40.05 -56.17 40.29
C ASP A 898 -41.51 -56.47 39.91
N LEU A 899 -41.73 -57.56 39.18
CA LEU A 899 -43.06 -57.96 38.69
C LEU A 899 -44.11 -58.10 39.80
N ASP A 900 -43.71 -58.31 41.07
CA ASP A 900 -44.62 -58.35 42.21
C ASP A 900 -45.18 -56.96 42.60
N ASN A 901 -44.53 -55.88 42.17
CA ASN A 901 -44.92 -54.49 42.44
C ASN A 901 -45.70 -53.82 41.29
N GLN A 902 -45.86 -54.49 40.14
CA GLN A 902 -46.70 -54.01 39.04
C GLN A 902 -48.13 -53.74 39.54
N SER A 903 -48.47 -52.45 39.64
CA SER A 903 -49.73 -51.97 40.20
C SER A 903 -50.58 -51.22 39.17
N MET A 904 -49.94 -50.79 38.08
CA MET A 904 -50.52 -50.26 36.86
C MET A 904 -50.52 -51.33 35.76
N THR A 905 -51.14 -51.04 34.63
CA THR A 905 -51.07 -51.94 33.46
C THR A 905 -49.83 -51.54 32.68
N PRO A 906 -48.87 -52.45 32.42
CA PRO A 906 -47.73 -52.15 31.56
C PRO A 906 -48.18 -51.65 30.19
N ASP A 907 -47.38 -50.80 29.59
CA ASP A 907 -47.69 -50.19 28.31
C ASP A 907 -47.43 -51.15 27.13
N GLN A 908 -47.76 -50.72 25.91
CA GLN A 908 -47.56 -51.59 24.74
C GLN A 908 -46.08 -51.72 24.35
N ALA A 909 -45.25 -50.72 24.65
CA ALA A 909 -43.83 -50.75 24.32
C ALA A 909 -43.10 -51.78 25.18
N TRP A 910 -43.41 -51.83 26.47
CA TRP A 910 -42.92 -52.84 27.40
C TRP A 910 -43.40 -54.25 27.00
N LEU A 911 -44.67 -54.41 26.61
CA LEU A 911 -45.21 -55.70 26.17
C LEU A 911 -44.60 -56.21 24.86
N ASP A 912 -44.20 -55.30 23.97
CA ASP A 912 -43.55 -55.63 22.69
C ASP A 912 -42.01 -55.74 22.83
N ALA A 913 -41.45 -55.37 23.99
CA ALA A 913 -40.02 -55.50 24.30
C ALA A 913 -39.66 -56.94 24.68
N ASP A 914 -38.36 -57.20 24.75
CA ASP A 914 -37.74 -58.51 24.96
C ASP A 914 -36.54 -58.25 25.90
N CYS A 915 -36.69 -58.63 27.17
CA CYS A 915 -35.78 -58.20 28.24
C CYS A 915 -34.57 -59.11 28.43
N ASP A 916 -34.68 -60.41 28.13
CA ASP A 916 -33.58 -61.37 28.13
C ASP A 916 -32.94 -61.57 26.74
N MET A 917 -33.54 -60.98 25.70
CA MET A 917 -33.07 -60.91 24.32
C MET A 917 -33.11 -62.25 23.59
N ASP A 918 -34.15 -63.03 23.81
CA ASP A 918 -34.30 -64.35 23.24
C ASP A 918 -35.23 -64.43 21.99
N ASN A 919 -35.76 -63.28 21.56
CA ASN A 919 -36.77 -63.06 20.50
C ASN A 919 -38.21 -63.45 20.87
N VAL A 920 -38.51 -63.73 22.13
CA VAL A 920 -39.87 -63.77 22.65
C VAL A 920 -40.18 -62.41 23.30
N SER A 921 -41.43 -61.98 23.18
CA SER A 921 -41.83 -60.70 23.76
C SER A 921 -42.27 -60.89 25.21
N ASN A 922 -41.95 -59.91 26.05
CA ASN A 922 -42.40 -59.84 27.44
C ASN A 922 -43.92 -60.11 27.55
N GLY A 923 -44.72 -59.63 26.58
CA GLY A 923 -46.16 -59.83 26.54
C GLY A 923 -46.60 -61.28 26.31
N ASP A 924 -45.81 -62.08 25.60
CA ASP A 924 -46.04 -63.51 25.38
C ASP A 924 -45.63 -64.37 26.59
N GLU A 925 -44.58 -63.96 27.31
CA GLU A 925 -44.01 -64.68 28.47
C GLU A 925 -44.63 -64.32 29.82
N LEU A 926 -45.13 -63.09 29.99
CA LEU A 926 -45.70 -62.62 31.26
C LEU A 926 -46.82 -63.54 31.80
N GLY A 927 -47.50 -64.27 30.92
CA GLY A 927 -48.55 -65.23 31.26
C GLY A 927 -48.06 -66.64 31.65
N GLN A 928 -46.81 -66.98 31.33
CA GLN A 928 -46.20 -68.31 31.50
C GLN A 928 -45.53 -68.42 32.88
N GLY A 929 -44.76 -67.41 33.25
CA GLY A 929 -44.37 -67.12 34.62
C GLY A 929 -42.96 -67.54 34.99
N ASP A 930 -42.69 -68.84 35.10
CA ASP A 930 -41.40 -69.45 35.52
C ASP A 930 -41.54 -70.94 35.16
N THR A 931 -41.24 -71.26 33.90
CA THR A 931 -41.60 -72.52 33.23
C THR A 931 -40.78 -73.70 33.76
N ASP A 932 -39.47 -73.54 33.98
CA ASP A 932 -38.58 -74.55 34.54
C ASP A 932 -38.58 -74.59 36.09
N GLY A 933 -39.02 -73.51 36.75
CA GLY A 933 -39.14 -73.39 38.20
C GLY A 933 -37.83 -73.08 38.93
N ASP A 934 -36.82 -72.50 38.27
CA ASP A 934 -35.53 -72.16 38.85
C ASP A 934 -35.57 -70.87 39.70
N GLY A 935 -36.62 -70.05 39.51
CA GLY A 935 -36.89 -68.81 40.22
C GLY A 935 -36.55 -67.53 39.46
N ILE A 936 -36.13 -67.63 38.19
CA ILE A 936 -36.08 -66.55 37.21
C ILE A 936 -37.38 -66.61 36.40
N PRO A 937 -38.17 -65.52 36.33
CA PRO A 937 -39.35 -65.50 35.47
C PRO A 937 -38.97 -65.57 33.98
N ASP A 938 -39.79 -66.24 33.17
CA ASP A 938 -39.57 -66.44 31.71
C ASP A 938 -39.17 -65.14 30.99
N VAL A 939 -39.83 -64.00 31.28
CA VAL A 939 -39.48 -62.66 30.74
C VAL A 939 -38.04 -62.15 31.02
N PHE A 940 -37.27 -62.88 31.83
CA PHE A 940 -35.88 -62.61 32.17
C PHE A 940 -34.98 -63.87 32.04
N ASP A 941 -35.51 -64.97 31.52
CA ASP A 941 -34.81 -66.25 31.41
C ASP A 941 -34.50 -66.55 29.94
N ILE A 942 -33.26 -66.93 29.65
CA ILE A 942 -32.83 -67.18 28.26
C ILE A 942 -33.05 -68.64 27.82
N ASP A 943 -33.48 -69.51 28.74
CA ASP A 943 -33.66 -70.97 28.60
C ASP A 943 -34.91 -71.37 29.41
N ASP A 944 -36.08 -70.99 28.89
CA ASP A 944 -37.37 -70.96 29.58
C ASP A 944 -37.78 -72.28 30.22
N ASP A 945 -37.48 -73.40 29.56
CA ASP A 945 -37.86 -74.74 30.02
C ASP A 945 -36.71 -75.52 30.67
N GLY A 946 -35.50 -74.96 30.62
CA GLY A 946 -34.29 -75.46 31.26
C GLY A 946 -33.77 -76.76 30.64
N ASP A 947 -34.06 -77.03 29.38
CA ASP A 947 -33.61 -78.23 28.67
C ASP A 947 -32.15 -78.12 28.17
N GLY A 948 -31.57 -76.93 28.26
CA GLY A 948 -30.17 -76.66 27.93
C GLY A 948 -29.92 -76.18 26.50
N VAL A 949 -30.98 -75.89 25.74
CA VAL A 949 -31.00 -75.06 24.54
C VAL A 949 -31.64 -73.72 24.90
N ALA A 950 -30.96 -72.60 24.65
CA ALA A 950 -31.58 -71.30 24.90
C ALA A 950 -32.71 -71.03 23.89
N THR A 951 -33.81 -70.41 24.33
CA THR A 951 -35.03 -70.10 23.56
C THR A 951 -34.74 -69.55 22.16
N ILE A 952 -33.77 -68.62 22.06
CA ILE A 952 -33.36 -68.00 20.80
C ILE A 952 -32.87 -69.00 19.73
N TYR A 953 -32.36 -70.16 20.16
CA TYR A 953 -31.83 -71.19 19.28
C TYR A 953 -32.83 -72.28 18.91
N GLU A 954 -34.04 -72.19 19.43
CA GLU A 954 -35.14 -73.11 19.14
C GLU A 954 -35.98 -72.64 17.94
N ASP A 955 -35.55 -71.55 17.27
CA ASP A 955 -35.99 -71.14 15.94
C ASP A 955 -35.33 -71.98 14.82
N TYR A 956 -35.79 -73.21 14.65
CA TYR A 956 -35.18 -74.16 13.71
C TYR A 956 -35.46 -73.85 12.22
N ASP A 957 -36.54 -73.14 11.89
CA ASP A 957 -36.85 -72.77 10.50
C ASP A 957 -36.28 -71.40 10.08
N GLY A 958 -35.77 -70.63 11.04
CA GLY A 958 -35.00 -69.41 10.86
C GLY A 958 -35.87 -68.23 10.46
N ASP A 959 -37.13 -68.18 10.92
CA ASP A 959 -38.07 -67.09 10.68
C ASP A 959 -38.06 -66.01 11.77
N ASN A 960 -37.15 -66.14 12.76
CA ASN A 960 -36.95 -65.28 13.92
C ASN A 960 -38.13 -65.30 14.91
N ASP A 961 -38.88 -66.39 14.96
CA ASP A 961 -40.02 -66.57 15.87
C ASP A 961 -39.99 -67.97 16.51
N PRO A 962 -39.32 -68.15 17.67
CA PRO A 962 -39.28 -69.43 18.37
C PRO A 962 -40.66 -69.86 18.89
N THR A 963 -41.61 -68.93 19.02
CA THR A 963 -42.93 -69.22 19.62
C THR A 963 -43.82 -70.14 18.79
N ASN A 964 -43.45 -70.37 17.53
CA ASN A 964 -44.24 -71.14 16.58
C ASN A 964 -43.65 -72.52 16.24
N GLN A 965 -42.46 -72.83 16.74
CA GLN A 965 -41.75 -74.08 16.52
C GLN A 965 -42.32 -75.16 17.45
N ASP A 966 -42.65 -76.32 16.89
CA ASP A 966 -43.35 -77.43 17.55
C ASP A 966 -42.93 -78.71 16.82
N SER A 967 -41.78 -79.24 17.22
CA SER A 967 -41.03 -80.28 16.51
C SER A 967 -41.73 -81.63 16.51
N ASP A 968 -42.45 -81.99 17.58
CA ASP A 968 -43.23 -83.22 17.68
C ASP A 968 -44.74 -83.07 17.33
N GLY A 969 -45.24 -81.83 17.27
CA GLY A 969 -46.61 -81.48 16.91
C GLY A 969 -47.64 -81.70 18.02
N ASP A 970 -47.24 -81.70 19.29
CA ASP A 970 -48.13 -81.88 20.43
C ASP A 970 -48.89 -80.60 20.84
N GLY A 971 -48.41 -79.45 20.38
CA GLY A 971 -48.99 -78.12 20.55
C GLY A 971 -48.43 -77.32 21.73
N ILE A 972 -47.35 -77.78 22.35
CA ILE A 972 -46.44 -76.98 23.18
C ILE A 972 -45.27 -76.56 22.27
N PRO A 973 -44.93 -75.27 22.18
CA PRO A 973 -43.75 -74.87 21.42
C PRO A 973 -42.45 -75.39 22.04
N ASP A 974 -41.42 -75.61 21.22
CA ASP A 974 -40.15 -76.23 21.65
C ASP A 974 -39.54 -75.48 22.84
N TYR A 975 -39.50 -74.14 22.85
CA TYR A 975 -38.98 -73.33 23.98
C TYR A 975 -39.73 -73.45 25.31
N LEU A 976 -40.85 -74.17 25.34
CA LEU A 976 -41.62 -74.49 26.55
C LEU A 976 -41.75 -76.02 26.76
N ASP A 977 -41.03 -76.85 26.00
CA ASP A 977 -41.12 -78.32 25.99
C ASP A 977 -39.78 -79.05 26.04
N VAL A 978 -39.44 -79.54 27.24
CA VAL A 978 -38.17 -80.23 27.56
C VAL A 978 -37.83 -81.53 26.78
N ASP A 979 -38.65 -81.94 25.80
CA ASP A 979 -38.55 -83.16 24.98
C ASP A 979 -39.03 -82.86 23.54
N ASP A 980 -38.38 -81.92 22.83
CA ASP A 980 -38.81 -81.28 21.56
C ASP A 980 -39.30 -82.26 20.49
N ASP A 981 -38.69 -83.45 20.39
CA ASP A 981 -39.00 -84.45 19.36
C ASP A 981 -40.00 -85.54 19.79
N GLY A 982 -40.38 -85.52 21.08
CA GLY A 982 -41.33 -86.43 21.70
C GLY A 982 -40.93 -87.91 21.68
N ASP A 983 -39.63 -88.24 21.58
CA ASP A 983 -39.14 -89.63 21.61
C ASP A 983 -39.16 -90.25 23.03
N GLY A 984 -39.27 -89.40 24.06
CA GLY A 984 -39.27 -89.74 25.47
C GLY A 984 -37.91 -89.68 26.15
N LEU A 985 -36.93 -88.98 25.57
CA LEU A 985 -35.64 -88.62 26.11
C LEU A 985 -35.45 -87.10 26.02
N ALA A 986 -35.54 -86.41 27.16
CA ALA A 986 -35.38 -84.96 27.23
C ALA A 986 -34.17 -84.44 26.43
N THR A 987 -34.35 -83.32 25.73
CA THR A 987 -33.40 -82.64 24.84
C THR A 987 -32.02 -82.47 25.50
N ALA A 988 -32.00 -82.13 26.80
CA ALA A 988 -30.81 -82.07 27.66
C ALA A 988 -29.93 -83.36 27.66
N ASP A 989 -30.57 -84.53 27.59
CA ASP A 989 -29.94 -85.87 27.65
C ASP A 989 -29.55 -86.41 26.26
N GLU A 990 -29.81 -85.64 25.21
CA GLU A 990 -29.63 -85.99 23.78
C GLU A 990 -28.35 -85.38 23.20
N GLY A 991 -27.75 -84.42 23.92
CA GLY A 991 -26.50 -83.78 23.54
C GLY A 991 -26.69 -82.56 22.65
N ALA A 992 -27.79 -81.82 22.86
CA ALA A 992 -28.07 -80.54 22.21
C ALA A 992 -26.99 -79.48 22.52
N ASN A 993 -26.41 -79.49 23.72
CA ASN A 993 -25.41 -78.51 24.15
C ASN A 993 -24.11 -79.16 24.72
N PRO A 994 -23.23 -79.74 23.87
CA PRO A 994 -22.06 -80.50 24.33
C PRO A 994 -20.96 -79.69 25.04
N ASP A 995 -20.85 -78.39 24.78
CA ASP A 995 -19.83 -77.49 25.35
C ASP A 995 -20.37 -76.55 26.44
N GLY A 996 -21.68 -76.51 26.64
CA GLY A 996 -22.35 -75.89 27.80
C GLY A 996 -22.58 -74.38 27.65
N ASP A 997 -22.70 -73.88 26.43
CA ASP A 997 -22.95 -72.46 26.13
C ASP A 997 -24.42 -72.15 25.74
N LEU A 998 -25.29 -73.15 25.83
CA LEU A 998 -26.73 -73.12 25.51
C LEU A 998 -27.02 -72.99 24.01
N ASN A 999 -25.99 -73.00 23.16
CA ASN A 999 -26.12 -72.87 21.73
C ASN A 999 -25.87 -74.20 21.02
N PRO A 1000 -26.90 -74.84 20.43
CA PRO A 1000 -26.73 -76.10 19.73
C PRO A 1000 -25.95 -75.97 18.42
N ASN A 1001 -25.66 -74.76 17.94
CA ASN A 1001 -24.93 -74.49 16.70
C ASN A 1001 -23.41 -74.35 16.87
N THR A 1002 -22.89 -74.24 18.10
CA THR A 1002 -21.46 -74.05 18.39
C THR A 1002 -20.75 -75.35 18.77
N GLY A 1003 -21.49 -76.30 19.35
CA GLY A 1003 -21.05 -77.68 19.62
C GLY A 1003 -21.18 -78.63 18.42
N ASP A 1004 -20.42 -79.74 18.44
CA ASP A 1004 -20.61 -80.87 17.50
C ASP A 1004 -21.77 -81.73 18.03
N THR A 1005 -23.00 -81.29 17.76
CA THR A 1005 -24.24 -81.98 18.18
C THR A 1005 -24.32 -83.38 17.57
N SER A 1006 -24.96 -84.31 18.30
CA SER A 1006 -25.02 -85.71 17.86
C SER A 1006 -26.02 -85.85 16.72
N ASP A 1007 -25.64 -86.54 15.65
CA ASP A 1007 -26.52 -87.00 14.56
C ASP A 1007 -26.15 -88.48 14.31
N ILE A 1008 -26.80 -89.37 15.07
CA ILE A 1008 -26.39 -90.78 15.20
C ILE A 1008 -26.66 -91.58 13.93
N ASP A 1009 -27.69 -91.18 13.20
CA ASP A 1009 -28.10 -91.85 11.98
C ASP A 1009 -27.50 -91.12 10.75
N GLY A 1010 -27.28 -89.81 10.78
CA GLY A 1010 -26.55 -89.11 9.72
C GLY A 1010 -27.44 -88.73 8.55
N ASP A 1011 -28.75 -88.64 8.77
CA ASP A 1011 -29.70 -88.09 7.81
C ASP A 1011 -29.73 -86.55 7.78
N GLY A 1012 -29.05 -85.91 8.75
CA GLY A 1012 -28.85 -84.47 8.84
C GLY A 1012 -29.80 -83.76 9.79
N ILE A 1013 -30.62 -84.49 10.56
CA ILE A 1013 -31.38 -83.96 11.70
C ILE A 1013 -30.62 -84.30 12.98
N PRO A 1014 -30.31 -83.33 13.87
CA PRO A 1014 -29.68 -83.62 15.15
C PRO A 1014 -30.54 -84.53 16.03
N ASP A 1015 -29.90 -85.36 16.86
CA ASP A 1015 -30.55 -86.35 17.74
C ASP A 1015 -31.65 -85.71 18.60
N TYR A 1016 -31.46 -84.48 19.08
CA TYR A 1016 -32.41 -83.76 19.94
C TYR A 1016 -33.67 -83.26 19.22
N LEU A 1017 -33.72 -83.37 17.88
CA LEU A 1017 -34.88 -83.04 17.02
C LEU A 1017 -35.30 -84.24 16.14
N ASP A 1018 -34.77 -85.44 16.40
CA ASP A 1018 -34.95 -86.61 15.54
C ASP A 1018 -35.70 -87.75 16.26
N GLN A 1019 -37.03 -87.68 16.16
CA GLN A 1019 -37.95 -88.72 16.66
C GLN A 1019 -37.65 -90.13 16.10
N ASP A 1020 -36.97 -90.24 14.95
CA ASP A 1020 -36.63 -91.50 14.29
C ASP A 1020 -35.25 -92.03 14.70
N ALA A 1021 -34.47 -91.30 15.51
CA ALA A 1021 -33.09 -91.58 15.91
C ALA A 1021 -32.96 -92.94 16.61
N ARG A 1022 -32.77 -94.00 15.82
CA ARG A 1022 -32.73 -95.38 16.33
C ARG A 1022 -31.40 -95.63 17.08
N ARG A 1023 -31.36 -95.35 18.38
CA ARG A 1023 -30.16 -95.57 19.21
C ARG A 1023 -30.16 -96.91 19.97
N VAL A 1024 -28.97 -97.51 20.12
CA VAL A 1024 -28.76 -98.75 20.91
C VAL A 1024 -28.20 -98.42 22.29
N ARG A 1025 -29.03 -98.50 23.34
CA ARG A 1025 -28.63 -98.24 24.73
C ARG A 1025 -28.48 -99.53 25.52
N VAL A 1026 -27.31 -99.77 26.12
CA VAL A 1026 -26.98 -101.03 26.83
C VAL A 1026 -27.11 -100.88 28.35
N TRP A 1027 -28.04 -101.60 28.96
CA TRP A 1027 -28.19 -101.64 30.42
C TRP A 1027 -27.27 -102.71 31.02
N ASN A 1028 -26.24 -102.26 31.73
CA ASN A 1028 -25.05 -103.07 32.06
C ASN A 1028 -25.17 -103.97 33.32
N ALA A 1029 -26.38 -104.29 33.79
CA ALA A 1029 -26.62 -105.09 34.99
C ALA A 1029 -27.71 -106.16 34.79
N VAL A 1030 -27.46 -107.36 35.33
CA VAL A 1030 -28.41 -108.49 35.27
C VAL A 1030 -28.47 -109.23 36.60
N THR A 1031 -29.69 -109.56 37.02
CA THR A 1031 -30.01 -110.44 38.15
C THR A 1031 -30.62 -111.73 37.61
N PRO A 1032 -29.82 -112.81 37.40
CA PRO A 1032 -30.29 -114.03 36.74
C PRO A 1032 -31.50 -114.63 37.47
N PRO A 1033 -32.52 -115.06 36.72
CA PRO A 1033 -33.92 -114.77 37.00
C PRO A 1033 -34.29 -115.05 38.46
N ASP A 1034 -34.64 -113.99 39.18
CA ASP A 1034 -35.35 -114.06 40.46
C ASP A 1034 -36.87 -113.86 40.28
N GLY A 1035 -37.29 -113.44 39.08
CA GLY A 1035 -38.67 -113.51 38.60
C GLY A 1035 -39.54 -112.35 39.08
N ASP A 1036 -38.93 -111.21 39.40
CA ASP A 1036 -39.63 -109.97 39.75
C ASP A 1036 -39.96 -109.09 38.53
N GLY A 1037 -39.47 -109.46 37.35
CA GLY A 1037 -39.74 -108.76 36.09
C GLY A 1037 -38.78 -107.61 35.78
N GLN A 1038 -37.81 -107.32 36.64
CA GLN A 1038 -36.84 -106.24 36.46
C GLN A 1038 -35.43 -106.81 36.31
N ASN A 1039 -34.70 -106.43 35.25
CA ASN A 1039 -33.31 -106.84 35.00
C ASN A 1039 -33.05 -108.37 35.05
N ASP A 1040 -34.10 -109.18 34.84
CA ASP A 1040 -34.07 -110.65 34.82
C ASP A 1040 -33.22 -111.23 33.67
N PHE A 1041 -32.88 -110.38 32.69
CA PHE A 1041 -32.05 -110.68 31.53
C PHE A 1041 -31.29 -109.43 31.11
N PHE A 1042 -30.25 -109.60 30.29
CA PHE A 1042 -29.48 -108.48 29.75
C PHE A 1042 -30.31 -107.72 28.72
N PHE A 1043 -30.88 -106.58 29.13
CA PHE A 1043 -31.71 -105.76 28.26
C PHE A 1043 -30.83 -104.76 27.50
N ILE A 1044 -31.03 -104.68 26.19
CA ILE A 1044 -30.34 -103.73 25.32
C ILE A 1044 -31.41 -103.01 24.51
N GLN A 1045 -31.75 -101.77 24.88
CA GLN A 1045 -32.79 -100.99 24.22
C GLN A 1045 -32.44 -100.74 22.75
N GLY A 1046 -33.44 -100.84 21.86
CA GLY A 1046 -33.30 -100.58 20.42
C GLY A 1046 -32.58 -101.67 19.62
N ILE A 1047 -31.99 -102.70 20.25
CA ILE A 1047 -31.14 -103.67 19.54
C ILE A 1047 -31.91 -104.53 18.53
N GLU A 1048 -33.21 -104.74 18.74
CA GLU A 1048 -34.08 -105.46 17.81
C GLU A 1048 -34.28 -104.76 16.47
N ASN A 1049 -34.01 -103.46 16.39
CA ASN A 1049 -34.10 -102.68 15.16
C ASN A 1049 -32.90 -102.93 14.22
N PHE A 1050 -31.85 -103.58 14.71
CA PHE A 1050 -30.60 -103.77 13.98
C PHE A 1050 -30.23 -105.24 13.78
N GLU A 1051 -29.58 -105.56 12.65
CA GLU A 1051 -28.92 -106.86 12.48
C GLU A 1051 -27.73 -106.92 13.44
N ASN A 1052 -27.84 -107.74 14.49
CA ASN A 1052 -26.92 -107.69 15.60
C ASN A 1052 -26.33 -109.05 16.02
N THR A 1053 -25.22 -109.01 16.75
CA THR A 1053 -24.54 -110.14 17.37
C THR A 1053 -24.07 -109.74 18.77
N VAL A 1054 -24.58 -110.40 19.80
CA VAL A 1054 -24.21 -110.13 21.20
C VAL A 1054 -23.35 -111.26 21.74
N ARG A 1055 -22.14 -110.93 22.19
CA ARG A 1055 -21.18 -111.86 22.79
C ARG A 1055 -20.85 -111.42 24.20
N ILE A 1056 -20.78 -112.37 25.13
CA ILE A 1056 -20.41 -112.09 26.52
C ILE A 1056 -19.25 -113.01 26.91
N PHE A 1057 -18.28 -112.42 27.60
CA PHE A 1057 -17.03 -113.04 28.01
C PHE A 1057 -16.89 -112.97 29.53
N ASN A 1058 -16.31 -114.01 30.11
CA ASN A 1058 -15.88 -113.94 31.51
C ASN A 1058 -14.59 -113.12 31.66
N ARG A 1059 -14.17 -112.85 32.90
CA ARG A 1059 -12.95 -112.09 33.22
C ARG A 1059 -11.64 -112.61 32.62
N TRP A 1060 -11.61 -113.83 32.06
CA TRP A 1060 -10.43 -114.42 31.43
C TRP A 1060 -10.49 -114.35 29.89
N GLY A 1061 -11.48 -113.66 29.33
CA GLY A 1061 -11.69 -113.55 27.88
C GLY A 1061 -12.30 -114.79 27.24
N ILE A 1062 -12.84 -115.72 28.04
CA ILE A 1062 -13.53 -116.91 27.51
C ILE A 1062 -15.00 -116.54 27.27
N GLU A 1063 -15.47 -116.73 26.04
CA GLU A 1063 -16.87 -116.53 25.65
C GLU A 1063 -17.79 -117.47 26.45
N VAL A 1064 -18.77 -116.88 27.11
CA VAL A 1064 -19.80 -117.56 27.90
C VAL A 1064 -21.18 -117.46 27.25
N PHE A 1065 -21.42 -116.52 26.35
CA PHE A 1065 -22.67 -116.41 25.59
C PHE A 1065 -22.40 -115.77 24.23
N ASN A 1066 -23.14 -116.22 23.22
CA ASN A 1066 -23.07 -115.69 21.86
C ASN A 1066 -24.43 -115.90 21.19
N ALA A 1067 -25.03 -114.83 20.70
CA ALA A 1067 -26.28 -114.88 19.95
C ALA A 1067 -26.29 -113.91 18.77
N ASP A 1068 -26.59 -114.46 17.59
CA ASP A 1068 -26.95 -113.68 16.42
C ASP A 1068 -28.45 -113.33 16.46
N ASN A 1069 -28.77 -112.06 16.18
CA ASN A 1069 -30.09 -111.43 16.29
C ASN A 1069 -30.65 -111.53 17.71
N TYR A 1070 -29.99 -110.86 18.65
CA TYR A 1070 -30.47 -110.63 20.00
C TYR A 1070 -31.71 -109.71 19.96
N ASP A 1071 -32.77 -110.07 20.68
CA ASP A 1071 -34.11 -109.45 20.49
C ASP A 1071 -34.84 -109.12 21.79
N ASN A 1072 -34.11 -109.10 22.92
CA ASN A 1072 -34.62 -108.89 24.30
C ASN A 1072 -35.76 -109.82 24.76
N SER A 1073 -36.30 -110.68 23.91
CA SER A 1073 -37.59 -111.34 24.12
C SER A 1073 -37.49 -112.85 24.02
N THR A 1074 -36.86 -113.40 22.98
CA THR A 1074 -36.74 -114.84 22.73
C THR A 1074 -35.29 -115.32 22.70
N LYS A 1075 -34.37 -114.50 22.18
CA LYS A 1075 -32.93 -114.73 22.11
C LYS A 1075 -32.24 -113.68 22.98
N ARG A 1076 -32.10 -114.02 24.26
CA ARG A 1076 -31.55 -113.11 25.27
C ARG A 1076 -30.67 -113.83 26.29
N PHE A 1077 -29.76 -113.10 26.90
CA PHE A 1077 -28.87 -113.60 27.94
C PHE A 1077 -29.53 -113.49 29.32
N VAL A 1078 -29.75 -114.63 29.96
CA VAL A 1078 -30.40 -114.75 31.28
C VAL A 1078 -29.42 -115.14 32.39
N GLY A 1079 -28.12 -114.85 32.21
CA GLY A 1079 -27.07 -115.21 33.17
C GLY A 1079 -26.65 -116.68 33.16
N VAL A 1080 -26.82 -117.39 32.04
CA VAL A 1080 -26.49 -118.81 31.87
C VAL A 1080 -25.47 -118.98 30.73
N SER A 1081 -24.51 -119.90 30.90
CA SER A 1081 -23.41 -120.13 29.94
C SER A 1081 -23.80 -121.04 28.77
N ASP A 1082 -23.39 -120.67 27.55
CA ASP A 1082 -23.44 -121.50 26.33
C ASP A 1082 -22.10 -122.18 25.96
N GLY A 1083 -21.02 -121.88 26.70
CA GLY A 1083 -19.66 -122.40 26.47
C GLY A 1083 -19.45 -123.91 26.71
N ARG A 1084 -18.43 -124.53 26.08
CA ARG A 1084 -18.24 -126.01 26.03
C ARG A 1084 -17.01 -126.58 26.77
N THR A 1085 -16.15 -125.78 27.40
CA THR A 1085 -14.82 -126.26 27.88
C THR A 1085 -14.55 -126.11 29.38
N THR A 1086 -14.88 -124.99 30.03
CA THR A 1086 -14.56 -124.73 31.47
C THR A 1086 -15.78 -124.51 32.38
N ILE A 1087 -16.92 -124.09 31.83
CA ILE A 1087 -18.25 -124.04 32.47
C ILE A 1087 -19.18 -124.84 31.55
N GLY A 1088 -20.09 -125.64 32.10
CA GLY A 1088 -20.98 -126.49 31.32
C GLY A 1088 -22.04 -125.68 30.58
N GLN A 1089 -22.36 -126.09 29.35
CA GLN A 1089 -23.48 -125.52 28.60
C GLN A 1089 -24.79 -125.70 29.41
N GLY A 1090 -25.44 -124.60 29.75
CA GLY A 1090 -26.66 -124.54 30.57
C GLY A 1090 -26.45 -124.27 32.07
N ASP A 1091 -25.21 -124.07 32.55
CA ASP A 1091 -24.93 -123.73 33.95
C ASP A 1091 -25.08 -122.22 34.21
N LYS A 1092 -25.70 -121.85 35.35
CA LYS A 1092 -25.75 -120.46 35.82
C LYS A 1092 -24.34 -119.92 36.05
N LEU A 1093 -24.10 -118.72 35.55
CA LEU A 1093 -22.82 -118.03 35.71
C LEU A 1093 -22.68 -117.48 37.14
N PRO A 1094 -21.50 -117.58 37.77
CA PRO A 1094 -21.26 -116.99 39.08
C PRO A 1094 -21.46 -115.47 39.09
N THR A 1095 -21.89 -114.94 40.23
CA THR A 1095 -21.88 -113.50 40.52
C THR A 1095 -20.51 -112.90 40.25
N GLY A 1096 -20.47 -111.80 39.48
CA GLY A 1096 -19.25 -111.10 39.15
C GLY A 1096 -19.36 -110.27 37.88
N THR A 1097 -18.27 -109.61 37.53
CA THR A 1097 -18.16 -108.79 36.32
C THR A 1097 -17.80 -109.65 35.12
N TYR A 1098 -18.61 -109.52 34.09
CA TYR A 1098 -18.43 -110.05 32.74
C TYR A 1098 -18.19 -108.89 31.79
N TYR A 1099 -17.83 -109.19 30.55
CA TYR A 1099 -17.65 -108.19 29.51
C TYR A 1099 -18.51 -108.57 28.31
N TYR A 1100 -19.21 -107.61 27.74
CA TYR A 1100 -20.01 -107.82 26.54
C TYR A 1100 -19.37 -107.12 25.35
N VAL A 1101 -19.66 -107.65 24.17
CA VAL A 1101 -19.44 -107.01 22.88
C VAL A 1101 -20.73 -107.21 22.09
N VAL A 1102 -21.39 -106.10 21.80
CA VAL A 1102 -22.57 -105.99 20.93
C VAL A 1102 -22.06 -105.46 19.61
N GLU A 1103 -22.16 -106.24 18.56
CA GLU A 1103 -21.93 -105.79 17.18
C GLU A 1103 -23.29 -105.64 16.52
N TYR A 1104 -23.54 -104.53 15.84
CA TYR A 1104 -24.74 -104.37 15.02
C TYR A 1104 -24.42 -103.62 13.73
N ILE A 1105 -25.25 -103.84 12.72
CA ILE A 1105 -25.18 -103.11 11.46
C ILE A 1105 -26.17 -101.95 11.56
N ASP A 1106 -25.67 -100.72 11.50
CA ASP A 1106 -26.49 -99.51 11.47
C ASP A 1106 -27.27 -99.39 10.15
N ASP A 1107 -28.17 -98.41 10.07
CA ASP A 1107 -29.03 -98.21 8.89
C ASP A 1107 -28.25 -97.84 7.61
N PHE A 1108 -26.97 -97.48 7.74
CA PHE A 1108 -26.05 -97.10 6.65
C PHE A 1108 -25.14 -98.25 6.20
N GLY A 1109 -25.30 -99.42 6.80
CA GLY A 1109 -24.51 -100.62 6.51
C GLY A 1109 -23.12 -100.63 7.16
N GLY A 1110 -22.85 -99.68 8.05
CA GLY A 1110 -21.68 -99.62 8.93
C GLY A 1110 -21.77 -100.67 10.04
N VAL A 1111 -20.62 -101.22 10.45
CA VAL A 1111 -20.56 -102.18 11.56
C VAL A 1111 -20.20 -101.43 12.82
N GLN A 1112 -21.17 -101.24 13.70
CA GLN A 1112 -21.00 -100.64 15.01
C GLN A 1112 -20.67 -101.69 16.06
N GLN A 1113 -19.80 -101.35 17.01
CA GLN A 1113 -19.39 -102.25 18.08
C GLN A 1113 -19.41 -101.53 19.43
N ILE A 1114 -20.34 -101.93 20.29
CA ILE A 1114 -20.42 -101.47 21.68
C ILE A 1114 -19.82 -102.55 22.57
N ALA A 1115 -18.77 -102.22 23.32
CA ALA A 1115 -18.17 -103.11 24.30
C ALA A 1115 -18.21 -102.49 25.69
N GLY A 1116 -18.52 -103.29 26.69
CA GLY A 1116 -18.63 -102.82 28.06
C GLY A 1116 -18.52 -103.95 29.07
N TYR A 1117 -18.71 -103.61 30.34
CA TYR A 1117 -18.82 -104.61 31.38
C TYR A 1117 -20.29 -104.95 31.64
N LEU A 1118 -20.57 -106.18 32.01
CA LEU A 1118 -21.88 -106.65 32.44
C LEU A 1118 -21.76 -107.17 33.87
N TYR A 1119 -22.44 -106.55 34.82
CA TYR A 1119 -22.46 -107.05 36.17
C TYR A 1119 -23.57 -108.08 36.35
N ILE A 1120 -23.19 -109.32 36.67
CA ILE A 1120 -24.15 -110.38 36.99
C ILE A 1120 -24.18 -110.52 38.51
N ARG A 1121 -25.35 -110.34 39.12
CA ARG A 1121 -25.52 -110.44 40.57
C ARG A 1121 -26.04 -111.79 41.02
#